data_AF-A0A953GT72-F1
#
_entry.id   AF-A0A953GT72-F1
#
_cell.length_a   1.000
_cell.length_b   1.000
_cell.length_c   1.000
_cell.angle_alpha   90.00
_cell.angle_beta   90.00
_cell.angle_gamma   90.00
#
_symmetry.space_group_name_H-M   'P 1'
#
loop_
_entity.id
_entity.type
_entity.pdbx_description
1 polymer ?
#
loop_
_entity_poly.entity_id
_entity_poly.type
_entity_poly.pdbx_seq_one_letter_code
_entity_poly.pdbx_strand_id
1 'polypeptide(L)'
;MTLRSLLAHGAILTAFAATTATAQLPGPAANSDVYGHVGIGVIAPDRSALLDLTGTDVGLLIPRLTTAQRNGIALPAKSLLIFNTDANEFQYNWGTPAVPNWQPLLDGANAGNTAWILTGNNGPFTDGTNNLLGTNAGAGDRQVNIIANGQRTIRLVPNATSPTILGGFSGNTASGVGITIAGGGQTGNVNSVSNNFGTIGGGYGNTVNSFGFNGTIAGGELNTVTQLSATVGGGSQNTASGPGSTVAGGSQNSASQTQATVGGGRENTASGSRSTVAGGFQNSASGDYNAVGGGQNNLASGGENNTVAGGTSNLIIPNDGGTISASFIGGGDDNRINSFPNSDVSTAAVGGGSANLIASMNGFPSSNVTIGGGGNNFIFNSNNATIAGGQDNSITSEDDGTNYYSGNTIGGGTDNEIRPGDGGFLEANVIAGGRSNEVIANGGLLNNSTIAGGAENEIRSGVASRTANTVGGGFSNSIETSDYATISGGNNNSISSGNGSAIVGGQNNEVSGDNSMAFGTGANVTQDNSVVFNHTSGTPTRVGVAANNPQVAMDLNGGLAVRPPAVLNFPAGATPKMLNITVGDRSYFRIASDGGSCSGLGCAVCGGTVLRSVTLTNGQQVGQMLIIECTSNEFRIADGGNINTLACFNATTNDIITFIWNGTAWLEVARSVN
;
A
#
# COMPACT_ATOMS: atom_id res chain seq x y z
N MET A 1 -119.11 33.04 -51.71
CA MET A 1 -119.60 33.97 -52.76
C MET A 1 -118.67 33.80 -53.96
N THR A 2 -119.07 33.06 -54.99
CA THR A 2 -119.81 33.55 -56.18
C THR A 2 -119.02 34.62 -56.94
N LEU A 3 -118.28 34.31 -58.01
CA LEU A 3 -118.72 33.80 -59.33
C LEU A 3 -119.43 34.87 -60.17
N ARG A 4 -118.75 35.35 -61.22
CA ARG A 4 -119.24 35.79 -62.55
C ARG A 4 -118.03 36.36 -63.34
N SER A 5 -117.57 35.72 -64.43
CA SER A 5 -118.13 35.72 -65.81
C SER A 5 -117.69 36.97 -66.61
N LEU A 6 -117.46 36.95 -67.93
CA LEU A 6 -117.93 36.03 -68.97
C LEU A 6 -117.16 36.28 -70.31
N LEU A 7 -116.94 35.23 -71.14
CA LEU A 7 -116.84 35.14 -72.64
C LEU A 7 -116.17 36.28 -73.47
N ALA A 8 -115.61 36.10 -74.68
CA ALA A 8 -115.21 34.99 -75.58
C ALA A 8 -114.24 35.63 -76.63
N HIS A 9 -113.37 34.98 -77.42
CA HIS A 9 -113.37 33.71 -78.16
C HIS A 9 -111.88 33.22 -78.30
N GLY A 10 -111.44 32.12 -78.93
CA GLY A 10 -112.08 31.07 -79.75
C GLY A 10 -111.95 31.30 -81.27
N ALA A 11 -111.38 30.41 -82.12
CA ALA A 11 -110.52 29.22 -81.97
C ALA A 11 -109.78 28.99 -83.33
N ILE A 12 -108.63 28.31 -83.42
CA ILE A 12 -108.40 26.91 -83.90
C ILE A 12 -106.86 26.88 -84.19
N LEU A 13 -105.99 26.13 -83.51
CA LEU A 13 -105.76 24.68 -83.43
C LEU A 13 -105.11 24.03 -84.67
N THR A 14 -103.81 23.73 -84.55
CA THR A 14 -103.19 22.47 -85.02
C THR A 14 -102.12 22.03 -84.01
N ALA A 15 -101.99 20.72 -83.81
CA ALA A 15 -101.11 20.13 -82.80
C ALA A 15 -100.08 19.18 -83.43
N PHE A 16 -98.95 18.98 -82.75
CA PHE A 16 -98.10 17.81 -82.95
C PHE A 16 -97.66 17.27 -81.59
N ALA A 17 -97.74 15.95 -81.43
CA ALA A 17 -97.31 15.20 -80.26
C ALA A 17 -95.83 14.75 -80.43
N ALA A 18 -95.13 14.09 -79.51
CA ALA A 18 -95.55 13.35 -78.31
C ALA A 18 -94.36 13.15 -77.32
N THR A 19 -94.67 12.74 -76.08
CA THR A 19 -93.99 11.70 -75.23
C THR A 19 -92.46 11.46 -75.32
N THR A 20 -91.68 11.16 -74.28
CA THR A 20 -91.89 10.80 -72.85
C THR A 20 -90.51 10.66 -72.17
N ALA A 21 -90.49 10.62 -70.84
CA ALA A 21 -89.65 9.74 -69.99
C ALA A 21 -88.93 10.47 -68.85
N THR A 22 -89.11 9.92 -67.65
CA THR A 22 -88.35 10.26 -66.44
C THR A 22 -86.90 9.83 -66.59
N ALA A 23 -85.98 10.79 -66.60
CA ALA A 23 -84.59 10.55 -66.24
C ALA A 23 -84.33 11.24 -64.90
N GLN A 24 -84.40 10.45 -63.82
CA GLN A 24 -83.65 10.73 -62.59
C GLN A 24 -82.19 10.87 -63.04
N LEU A 25 -81.66 12.10 -63.07
CA LEU A 25 -80.35 12.36 -63.66
C LEU A 25 -79.29 11.55 -62.88
N PRO A 26 -78.48 10.72 -63.55
CA PRO A 26 -77.40 9.97 -62.91
C PRO A 26 -76.25 10.93 -62.62
N GLY A 27 -76.36 11.60 -61.49
CA GLY A 27 -75.46 12.62 -60.97
C GLY A 27 -76.00 13.09 -59.61
N PRO A 28 -75.18 13.77 -58.80
CA PRO A 28 -75.59 14.17 -57.46
C PRO A 28 -76.69 15.23 -57.53
N ALA A 29 -77.95 14.80 -57.42
CA ALA A 29 -79.10 15.70 -57.45
C ALA A 29 -79.12 16.58 -56.19
N ALA A 30 -79.43 17.86 -56.37
CA ALA A 30 -79.63 18.78 -55.26
C ALA A 30 -80.97 18.47 -54.57
N ASN A 31 -80.93 18.05 -53.30
CA ASN A 31 -82.09 17.78 -52.46
C ASN A 31 -82.16 18.82 -51.33
N SER A 32 -83.25 19.58 -51.24
CA SER A 32 -83.48 20.50 -50.12
C SER A 32 -84.35 19.83 -49.05
N ASP A 33 -83.90 19.80 -47.80
CA ASP A 33 -84.74 19.32 -46.70
C ASP A 33 -85.82 20.34 -46.28
N VAL A 34 -86.72 19.95 -45.38
CA VAL A 34 -87.80 20.82 -44.85
C VAL A 34 -87.31 22.01 -44.02
N TYR A 35 -86.03 22.09 -43.69
CA TYR A 35 -85.40 23.19 -42.96
C TYR A 35 -84.59 24.12 -43.89
N GLY A 36 -84.48 23.80 -45.18
CA GLY A 36 -83.80 24.61 -46.19
C GLY A 36 -82.33 24.28 -46.37
N HIS A 37 -81.83 23.19 -45.78
CA HIS A 37 -80.48 22.69 -46.03
C HIS A 37 -80.40 22.08 -47.44
N VAL A 38 -79.37 22.43 -48.22
CA VAL A 38 -79.16 21.91 -49.57
C VAL A 38 -78.15 20.77 -49.52
N GLY A 39 -78.59 19.53 -49.75
CA GLY A 39 -77.69 18.40 -50.02
C GLY A 39 -77.42 18.26 -51.52
N ILE A 40 -76.19 18.01 -51.95
CA ILE A 40 -75.87 17.65 -53.33
C ILE A 40 -75.11 16.32 -53.32
N GLY A 41 -75.78 15.26 -53.79
CA GLY A 41 -75.27 13.88 -53.72
C GLY A 41 -75.57 13.15 -52.42
N VAL A 42 -76.01 13.88 -51.39
CA VAL A 42 -76.51 13.34 -50.12
C VAL A 42 -78.03 13.48 -50.04
N ILE A 43 -78.73 12.43 -49.60
CA ILE A 43 -80.20 12.41 -49.55
C ILE A 43 -80.79 13.01 -48.26
N ALA A 44 -79.96 13.17 -47.24
CA ALA A 44 -80.30 13.81 -45.97
C ALA A 44 -79.11 14.68 -45.54
N PRO A 45 -79.04 15.97 -45.96
CA PRO A 45 -77.95 16.86 -45.57
C PRO A 45 -77.87 16.98 -44.04
N ASP A 46 -76.65 17.08 -43.51
CA ASP A 46 -76.45 17.26 -42.07
C ASP A 46 -77.13 18.56 -41.59
N ARG A 47 -77.88 18.48 -40.48
CA ARG A 47 -78.67 19.61 -39.93
C ARG A 47 -77.82 20.77 -39.42
N SER A 48 -76.49 20.62 -39.34
CA SER A 48 -75.56 21.70 -39.03
C SER A 48 -75.06 22.47 -40.27
N ALA A 49 -75.37 22.00 -41.48
CA ALA A 49 -74.89 22.56 -42.73
C ALA A 49 -76.02 23.12 -43.62
N LEU A 50 -75.90 24.38 -44.05
CA LEU A 50 -76.79 24.94 -45.09
C LEU A 50 -76.52 24.37 -46.49
N LEU A 51 -75.31 23.84 -46.71
CA LEU A 51 -74.89 23.15 -47.93
C LEU A 51 -74.03 21.94 -47.54
N ASP A 52 -74.49 20.74 -47.88
CA ASP A 52 -73.81 19.47 -47.66
C ASP A 52 -73.53 18.81 -49.03
N LEU A 53 -72.31 18.35 -49.26
CA LEU A 53 -71.82 17.91 -50.57
C LEU A 53 -71.10 16.57 -50.44
N THR A 54 -71.59 15.54 -51.12
CA THR A 54 -70.91 14.24 -51.16
C THR A 54 -70.73 13.74 -52.59
N GLY A 55 -69.49 13.45 -52.97
CA GLY A 55 -69.11 12.86 -54.24
C GLY A 55 -67.75 12.16 -54.14
N THR A 56 -67.53 11.14 -54.96
CA THR A 56 -66.30 10.33 -54.94
C THR A 56 -65.27 10.75 -56.00
N ASP A 57 -65.72 11.48 -57.02
CA ASP A 57 -65.00 11.83 -58.25
C ASP A 57 -65.32 13.27 -58.74
N VAL A 58 -66.10 14.02 -57.97
CA VAL A 58 -66.53 15.40 -58.24
C VAL A 58 -66.29 16.29 -57.01
N GLY A 59 -66.16 17.61 -57.22
CA GLY A 59 -65.87 18.58 -56.16
C GLY A 59 -66.49 19.95 -56.38
N LEU A 60 -66.34 20.85 -55.40
CA LEU A 60 -66.90 22.20 -55.42
C LEU A 60 -65.97 23.20 -56.14
N LEU A 61 -66.45 23.80 -57.23
CA LEU A 61 -65.79 24.94 -57.88
C LEU A 61 -66.29 26.26 -57.28
N ILE A 62 -65.44 26.88 -56.46
CA ILE A 62 -65.60 28.22 -55.90
C ILE A 62 -65.36 29.30 -57.00
N PRO A 63 -65.97 30.50 -56.92
CA PRO A 63 -65.71 31.59 -57.89
C PRO A 63 -64.22 31.92 -58.05
N ARG A 64 -63.74 31.85 -59.29
CA ARG A 64 -62.35 32.14 -59.67
C ARG A 64 -62.26 33.55 -60.23
N LEU A 65 -61.51 34.44 -59.58
CA LEU A 65 -61.47 35.87 -59.87
C LEU A 65 -60.03 36.39 -59.89
N THR A 66 -59.72 37.35 -60.77
CA THR A 66 -58.49 38.13 -60.66
C THR A 66 -58.51 39.01 -59.41
N THR A 67 -57.36 39.50 -58.96
CA THR A 67 -57.25 40.45 -57.82
C THR A 67 -58.05 41.73 -58.11
N ALA A 68 -58.08 42.19 -59.36
CA ALA A 68 -58.91 43.31 -59.79
C ALA A 68 -60.41 43.00 -59.69
N GLN A 69 -60.85 41.82 -60.15
CA GLN A 69 -62.25 41.39 -60.05
C GLN A 69 -62.70 41.19 -58.59
N ARG A 70 -61.85 40.59 -57.75
CA ARG A 70 -62.04 40.44 -56.30
C ARG A 70 -62.21 41.80 -55.61
N ASN A 71 -61.35 42.78 -55.94
CA ASN A 71 -61.45 44.15 -55.41
C ASN A 71 -62.68 44.90 -55.92
N GLY A 72 -63.22 44.51 -57.08
CA GLY A 72 -64.46 45.04 -57.66
C GLY A 72 -65.75 44.49 -57.03
N ILE A 73 -65.68 43.51 -56.12
CA ILE A 73 -66.85 43.03 -55.38
C ILE A 73 -67.33 44.15 -54.45
N ALA A 74 -68.51 44.70 -54.71
CA ALA A 74 -69.13 45.67 -53.82
C ALA A 74 -69.66 44.97 -52.54
N LEU A 75 -69.28 45.49 -51.37
CA LEU A 75 -69.72 45.01 -50.05
C LEU A 75 -69.60 43.49 -49.85
N PRO A 76 -68.40 42.88 -50.05
CA PRO A 76 -68.23 41.43 -49.93
C PRO A 76 -68.53 40.97 -48.50
N ALA A 77 -69.37 39.94 -48.35
CA ALA A 77 -69.72 39.40 -47.03
C ALA A 77 -68.46 38.98 -46.26
N LYS A 78 -68.49 39.07 -44.92
CA LYS A 78 -67.46 38.43 -44.08
C LYS A 78 -67.52 36.91 -44.31
N SER A 79 -66.35 36.29 -44.40
CA SER A 79 -66.16 34.89 -44.78
C SER A 79 -66.56 34.50 -46.21
N LEU A 80 -66.78 35.47 -47.12
CA LEU A 80 -66.96 35.19 -48.55
C LEU A 80 -65.68 34.56 -49.12
N LEU A 81 -65.75 33.30 -49.54
CA LEU A 81 -64.64 32.53 -50.12
C LEU A 81 -64.60 32.66 -51.65
N ILE A 82 -63.41 32.92 -52.20
CA ILE A 82 -63.09 32.95 -53.63
C ILE A 82 -61.78 32.21 -53.89
N PHE A 83 -61.47 31.91 -55.15
CA PHE A 83 -60.13 31.52 -55.61
C PHE A 83 -59.53 32.68 -56.42
N ASN A 84 -58.41 33.23 -55.98
CA ASN A 84 -57.75 34.34 -56.66
C ASN A 84 -56.83 33.77 -57.76
N THR A 85 -57.12 34.06 -59.02
CA THR A 85 -56.37 33.52 -60.17
C THR A 85 -55.04 34.22 -60.42
N ASP A 86 -54.86 35.45 -59.93
CA ASP A 86 -53.58 36.16 -60.08
C ASP A 86 -52.56 35.72 -59.01
N ALA A 87 -53.06 35.41 -57.81
CA ALA A 87 -52.27 34.91 -56.69
C ALA A 87 -52.22 33.36 -56.62
N ASN A 88 -53.07 32.68 -57.39
CA ASN A 88 -53.22 31.21 -57.45
C ASN A 88 -53.53 30.54 -56.09
N GLU A 89 -54.40 31.16 -55.28
CA GLU A 89 -54.75 30.70 -53.93
C GLU A 89 -56.24 30.92 -53.60
N PHE A 90 -56.77 30.15 -52.65
CA PHE A 90 -58.07 30.45 -52.05
C PHE A 90 -57.95 31.67 -51.12
N GLN A 91 -58.89 32.61 -51.19
CA GLN A 91 -58.95 33.78 -50.30
C GLN A 91 -60.37 33.96 -49.75
N TYR A 92 -60.48 34.48 -48.53
CA TYR A 92 -61.75 34.85 -47.92
C TYR A 92 -61.71 36.24 -47.29
N ASN A 93 -62.85 36.93 -47.22
CA ASN A 93 -62.92 38.24 -46.57
C ASN A 93 -62.99 38.10 -45.04
N TRP A 94 -61.87 38.34 -44.34
CA TRP A 94 -61.81 38.43 -42.87
C TRP A 94 -62.45 39.72 -42.33
N GLY A 95 -62.48 40.77 -43.17
CA GLY A 95 -62.96 42.11 -42.82
C GLY A 95 -64.48 42.22 -42.72
N THR A 96 -64.97 43.47 -42.81
CA THR A 96 -66.41 43.74 -42.92
C THR A 96 -66.77 44.02 -44.38
N PRO A 97 -68.07 44.03 -44.75
CA PRO A 97 -68.46 44.45 -46.09
C PRO A 97 -68.03 45.88 -46.43
N ALA A 98 -68.04 46.80 -45.46
CA ALA A 98 -67.64 48.20 -45.65
C ALA A 98 -66.11 48.38 -45.73
N VAL A 99 -65.34 47.50 -45.08
CA VAL A 99 -63.87 47.52 -45.09
C VAL A 99 -63.38 46.07 -45.28
N PRO A 100 -63.31 45.60 -46.54
CA PRO A 100 -62.86 44.24 -46.84
C PRO A 100 -61.39 44.04 -46.53
N ASN A 101 -61.06 42.89 -45.95
CA ASN A 101 -59.70 42.43 -45.72
C ASN A 101 -59.60 40.98 -46.21
N TRP A 102 -59.06 40.81 -47.42
CA TRP A 102 -58.90 39.50 -48.05
C TRP A 102 -57.68 38.77 -47.50
N GLN A 103 -57.91 37.60 -46.91
CA GLN A 103 -56.90 36.73 -46.32
C GLN A 103 -56.87 35.39 -47.08
N PRO A 104 -55.70 34.77 -47.28
CA PRO A 104 -55.63 33.43 -47.84
C PRO A 104 -56.31 32.41 -46.91
N LEU A 105 -57.00 31.43 -47.48
CA LEU A 105 -57.46 30.25 -46.75
C LEU A 105 -56.23 29.37 -46.53
N LEU A 106 -55.84 29.19 -45.26
CA LEU A 106 -54.56 28.62 -44.83
C LEU A 106 -54.14 27.37 -45.62
N ASP A 107 -53.21 27.53 -46.55
CA ASP A 107 -52.32 26.45 -46.95
C ASP A 107 -51.06 26.46 -46.04
N GLY A 108 -50.24 25.42 -46.15
CA GLY A 108 -48.99 25.33 -45.42
C GLY A 108 -47.89 26.31 -45.86
N ALA A 109 -48.17 27.27 -46.74
CA ALA A 109 -47.22 28.30 -47.19
C ALA A 109 -47.58 29.69 -46.62
N ASN A 110 -48.86 30.05 -46.60
CA ASN A 110 -49.36 31.37 -46.18
C ASN A 110 -49.96 31.39 -44.77
N ALA A 111 -49.51 30.49 -43.89
CA ALA A 111 -50.12 30.23 -42.59
C ALA A 111 -50.01 31.34 -41.52
N GLY A 112 -49.56 32.56 -41.85
CA GLY A 112 -49.69 33.74 -40.99
C GLY A 112 -49.18 33.58 -39.55
N ASN A 113 -48.11 32.80 -39.34
CA ASN A 113 -47.56 32.47 -38.01
C ASN A 113 -48.49 31.62 -37.10
N THR A 114 -49.49 30.93 -37.68
CA THR A 114 -50.47 30.08 -36.96
C THR A 114 -50.23 28.56 -37.10
N ALA A 115 -49.26 28.14 -37.92
CA ALA A 115 -48.82 26.75 -38.02
C ALA A 115 -47.30 26.68 -38.29
N TRP A 116 -46.71 25.50 -38.09
CA TRP A 116 -45.31 25.20 -38.44
C TRP A 116 -45.21 24.66 -39.87
N ILE A 117 -44.51 25.38 -40.74
CA ILE A 117 -44.41 25.02 -42.18
C ILE A 117 -43.17 24.16 -42.45
N LEU A 118 -43.22 23.29 -43.48
CA LEU A 118 -42.15 22.35 -43.80
C LEU A 118 -40.80 23.01 -44.16
N THR A 119 -40.82 24.28 -44.60
CA THR A 119 -39.62 25.08 -44.90
C THR A 119 -39.05 25.82 -43.69
N GLY A 120 -39.68 25.70 -42.51
CA GLY A 120 -39.40 26.50 -41.32
C GLY A 120 -40.13 27.85 -41.35
N ASN A 121 -40.57 28.32 -40.19
CA ASN A 121 -41.25 29.62 -40.07
C ASN A 121 -40.23 30.76 -40.08
N ASN A 122 -40.51 31.80 -40.87
CA ASN A 122 -39.65 32.98 -40.95
C ASN A 122 -40.09 34.02 -39.91
N GLY A 123 -39.54 33.90 -38.69
CA GLY A 123 -39.95 34.72 -37.54
C GLY A 123 -40.78 33.93 -36.51
N PRO A 124 -41.19 34.57 -35.41
CA PRO A 124 -41.59 33.84 -34.22
C PRO A 124 -43.07 33.45 -34.25
N PHE A 125 -43.37 32.15 -34.36
CA PHE A 125 -44.60 31.52 -33.88
C PHE A 125 -44.79 31.76 -32.37
N THR A 126 -45.26 32.95 -31.98
CA THR A 126 -45.53 33.28 -30.57
C THR A 126 -46.93 32.86 -30.19
N ASP A 127 -47.09 32.24 -29.02
CA ASP A 127 -48.38 32.00 -28.37
C ASP A 127 -49.04 33.28 -27.78
N GLY A 128 -48.47 34.46 -28.06
CA GLY A 128 -48.84 35.74 -27.46
C GLY A 128 -48.20 36.02 -26.08
N THR A 129 -47.44 35.06 -25.51
CA THR A 129 -46.86 35.14 -24.16
C THR A 129 -45.34 34.93 -24.12
N ASN A 130 -44.65 35.26 -25.22
CA ASN A 130 -43.20 35.14 -25.40
C ASN A 130 -42.65 33.69 -25.44
N ASN A 131 -43.50 32.67 -25.63
CA ASN A 131 -43.04 31.31 -25.91
C ASN A 131 -43.02 31.04 -27.42
N LEU A 132 -42.02 30.30 -27.89
CA LEU A 132 -41.77 30.06 -29.32
C LEU A 132 -41.02 28.74 -29.54
N LEU A 133 -41.42 28.01 -30.58
CA LEU A 133 -40.55 27.12 -31.36
C LEU A 133 -40.36 27.77 -32.74
N GLY A 134 -39.15 28.09 -33.17
CA GLY A 134 -38.94 28.78 -34.47
C GLY A 134 -37.52 28.77 -35.03
N THR A 135 -37.39 29.05 -36.33
CA THR A 135 -36.13 29.44 -37.00
C THR A 135 -36.02 30.96 -37.08
N ASN A 136 -34.85 31.52 -36.81
CA ASN A 136 -34.65 32.97 -36.90
C ASN A 136 -34.40 33.40 -38.35
N ALA A 137 -35.04 34.49 -38.77
CA ALA A 137 -35.13 34.87 -40.17
C ALA A 137 -33.81 35.40 -40.76
N GLY A 138 -33.26 34.68 -41.74
CA GLY A 138 -32.13 35.09 -42.56
C GLY A 138 -31.64 33.94 -43.43
N ALA A 139 -31.30 34.19 -44.70
CA ALA A 139 -31.06 33.15 -45.71
C ALA A 139 -29.81 32.25 -45.49
N GLY A 140 -29.15 32.34 -44.33
CA GLY A 140 -28.05 31.46 -43.92
C GLY A 140 -28.20 30.85 -42.51
N ASP A 141 -29.15 31.30 -41.68
CA ASP A 141 -29.32 30.79 -40.32
C ASP A 141 -30.58 29.93 -40.20
N ARG A 142 -30.41 28.61 -40.17
CA ARG A 142 -31.51 27.61 -40.11
C ARG A 142 -31.68 26.99 -38.72
N GLN A 143 -31.17 27.65 -37.67
CA GLN A 143 -31.17 27.11 -36.31
C GLN A 143 -32.56 27.16 -35.68
N VAL A 144 -32.98 26.04 -35.07
CA VAL A 144 -34.26 25.97 -34.34
C VAL A 144 -34.03 26.38 -32.90
N ASN A 145 -34.78 27.37 -32.42
CA ASN A 145 -34.77 27.82 -31.04
C ASN A 145 -36.08 27.42 -30.35
N ILE A 146 -35.95 26.91 -29.14
CA ILE A 146 -37.04 26.82 -28.16
C ILE A 146 -36.86 28.01 -27.21
N ILE A 147 -37.91 28.80 -27.05
CA ILE A 147 -37.94 30.00 -26.21
C ILE A 147 -39.12 29.86 -25.25
N ALA A 148 -38.89 30.14 -23.97
CA ALA A 148 -39.93 30.23 -22.95
C ALA A 148 -39.75 31.53 -22.16
N ASN A 149 -40.84 32.23 -21.84
CA ASN A 149 -40.84 33.52 -21.15
C ASN A 149 -39.86 34.56 -21.78
N GLY A 150 -39.71 34.54 -23.10
CA GLY A 150 -38.78 35.42 -23.84
C GLY A 150 -37.30 35.07 -23.73
N GLN A 151 -36.94 33.94 -23.09
CA GLN A 151 -35.57 33.45 -22.99
C GLN A 151 -35.36 32.17 -23.80
N ARG A 152 -34.25 32.11 -24.55
CA ARG A 152 -33.81 30.90 -25.27
C ARG A 152 -33.50 29.79 -24.27
N THR A 153 -34.23 28.69 -24.30
CA THR A 153 -34.02 27.52 -23.42
C THR A 153 -33.22 26.42 -24.10
N ILE A 154 -33.43 26.20 -25.41
CA ILE A 154 -32.70 25.22 -26.23
C ILE A 154 -32.46 25.82 -27.63
N ARG A 155 -31.29 25.56 -28.22
CA ARG A 155 -30.91 25.88 -29.60
C ARG A 155 -30.37 24.63 -30.27
N LEU A 156 -31.00 24.24 -31.37
CA LEU A 156 -30.56 23.16 -32.25
C LEU A 156 -29.85 23.79 -33.45
N VAL A 157 -28.56 23.54 -33.56
CA VAL A 157 -27.70 24.09 -34.63
C VAL A 157 -27.49 23.02 -35.70
N PRO A 158 -28.18 23.11 -36.85
CA PRO A 158 -27.93 22.20 -37.96
C PRO A 158 -26.55 22.48 -38.57
N ASN A 159 -25.88 21.42 -38.98
CA ASN A 159 -24.73 21.47 -39.88
C ASN A 159 -24.68 20.16 -40.68
N ALA A 160 -23.83 20.09 -41.70
CA ALA A 160 -23.78 18.96 -42.63
C ALA A 160 -23.08 17.70 -42.08
N THR A 161 -22.50 17.74 -40.87
CA THR A 161 -21.65 16.67 -40.33
C THR A 161 -22.26 16.00 -39.09
N SER A 162 -22.55 16.79 -38.05
CA SER A 162 -23.19 16.33 -36.82
C SER A 162 -23.81 17.53 -36.09
N PRO A 163 -25.14 17.65 -35.99
CA PRO A 163 -25.81 18.79 -35.35
C PRO A 163 -25.36 19.03 -33.90
N THR A 164 -25.48 20.29 -33.45
CA THR A 164 -25.07 20.71 -32.10
C THR A 164 -26.30 21.14 -31.29
N ILE A 165 -26.35 20.76 -30.00
CA ILE A 165 -27.42 21.09 -29.05
C ILE A 165 -26.88 22.04 -27.98
N LEU A 166 -27.50 23.21 -27.79
CA LEU A 166 -27.21 24.13 -26.68
C LEU A 166 -28.47 24.43 -25.86
N GLY A 167 -28.60 23.78 -24.72
CA GLY A 167 -29.57 24.08 -23.67
C GLY A 167 -29.07 25.11 -22.65
N GLY A 168 -30.00 25.63 -21.85
CA GLY A 168 -29.72 26.49 -20.71
C GLY A 168 -29.53 27.96 -21.07
N PHE A 169 -28.67 28.65 -20.31
CA PHE A 169 -28.43 30.08 -20.42
C PHE A 169 -28.03 30.49 -21.85
N SER A 170 -28.62 31.59 -22.31
CA SER A 170 -28.46 32.08 -23.68
C SER A 170 -27.04 32.50 -24.05
N GLY A 171 -26.16 32.70 -23.06
CA GLY A 171 -24.72 32.93 -23.23
C GLY A 171 -23.84 31.68 -23.38
N ASN A 172 -24.38 30.46 -23.24
CA ASN A 172 -23.59 29.23 -23.46
C ASN A 172 -23.07 29.15 -24.91
N THR A 173 -21.79 28.78 -25.06
CA THR A 173 -21.03 28.83 -26.31
C THR A 173 -20.66 27.43 -26.84
N ALA A 174 -20.85 27.22 -28.14
CA ALA A 174 -20.40 26.01 -28.83
C ALA A 174 -19.70 26.39 -30.15
N SER A 175 -18.48 25.88 -30.35
CA SER A 175 -17.68 26.07 -31.56
C SER A 175 -17.14 24.72 -32.03
N GLY A 176 -17.79 24.15 -33.03
CA GLY A 176 -17.54 22.80 -33.54
C GLY A 176 -18.83 22.09 -33.95
N VAL A 177 -18.73 20.80 -34.28
CA VAL A 177 -19.86 19.93 -34.66
C VAL A 177 -20.07 18.83 -33.62
N GLY A 178 -21.30 18.32 -33.51
CA GLY A 178 -21.67 17.23 -32.60
C GLY A 178 -21.61 17.58 -31.11
N ILE A 179 -21.61 18.87 -30.78
CA ILE A 179 -21.48 19.34 -29.40
C ILE A 179 -22.83 19.19 -28.68
N THR A 180 -22.79 18.74 -27.42
CA THR A 180 -23.97 18.74 -26.54
C THR A 180 -23.70 19.55 -25.28
N ILE A 181 -24.39 20.68 -25.12
CA ILE A 181 -24.55 21.34 -23.81
C ILE A 181 -26.01 21.11 -23.42
N ALA A 182 -26.29 20.25 -22.46
CA ALA A 182 -27.68 19.86 -22.16
C ALA A 182 -28.45 20.93 -21.36
N GLY A 183 -27.75 21.79 -20.61
CA GLY A 183 -28.37 22.85 -19.82
C GLY A 183 -27.40 23.71 -19.03
N GLY A 184 -27.94 24.47 -18.07
CA GLY A 184 -27.17 25.28 -17.13
C GLY A 184 -26.50 26.52 -17.73
N GLY A 185 -25.43 26.99 -17.09
CA GLY A 185 -24.77 28.27 -17.36
C GLY A 185 -25.48 29.45 -16.70
N GLN A 186 -24.75 30.55 -16.51
CA GLN A 186 -25.28 31.82 -16.02
C GLN A 186 -24.40 33.00 -16.48
N THR A 187 -24.86 34.23 -16.27
CA THR A 187 -24.05 35.44 -16.49
C THR A 187 -22.71 35.34 -15.77
N GLY A 188 -21.60 35.57 -16.49
CA GLY A 188 -20.24 35.44 -15.96
C GLY A 188 -19.69 34.01 -15.90
N ASN A 189 -20.55 32.99 -15.84
CA ASN A 189 -20.15 31.57 -15.75
C ASN A 189 -20.92 30.74 -16.79
N VAL A 190 -20.59 30.96 -18.07
CA VAL A 190 -21.18 30.22 -19.20
C VAL A 190 -20.59 28.82 -19.30
N ASN A 191 -21.36 27.86 -19.82
CA ASN A 191 -20.80 26.58 -20.28
C ASN A 191 -20.28 26.77 -21.71
N SER A 192 -19.04 26.33 -21.98
CA SER A 192 -18.38 26.49 -23.28
C SER A 192 -17.78 25.18 -23.80
N VAL A 193 -18.03 24.85 -25.06
CA VAL A 193 -17.36 23.76 -25.78
C VAL A 193 -16.76 24.30 -27.08
N SER A 194 -15.45 24.13 -27.27
CA SER A 194 -14.72 24.77 -28.38
C SER A 194 -14.03 23.78 -29.34
N ASN A 195 -14.38 22.50 -29.28
CA ASN A 195 -13.98 21.47 -30.25
C ASN A 195 -15.14 20.46 -30.47
N ASN A 196 -15.03 19.66 -31.52
CA ASN A 196 -16.03 18.70 -31.97
C ASN A 196 -16.30 17.62 -30.92
N PHE A 197 -17.57 17.18 -30.87
CA PHE A 197 -18.09 16.10 -30.04
C PHE A 197 -17.94 16.29 -28.51
N GLY A 198 -17.55 17.49 -28.07
CA GLY A 198 -17.49 17.80 -26.64
C GLY A 198 -18.87 17.85 -25.99
N THR A 199 -18.97 17.34 -24.77
CA THR A 199 -20.24 17.23 -24.03
C THR A 199 -20.15 17.91 -22.65
N ILE A 200 -21.14 18.75 -22.34
CA ILE A 200 -21.39 19.30 -21.00
C ILE A 200 -22.83 18.96 -20.58
N GLY A 201 -23.00 18.10 -19.57
CA GLY A 201 -24.32 17.66 -19.11
C GLY A 201 -25.11 18.72 -18.34
N GLY A 202 -24.47 19.79 -17.86
CA GLY A 202 -25.13 20.90 -17.17
C GLY A 202 -24.18 21.72 -16.31
N GLY A 203 -24.69 22.27 -15.20
CA GLY A 203 -23.89 23.06 -14.27
C GLY A 203 -23.57 24.47 -14.81
N TYR A 204 -22.54 25.14 -14.31
CA TYR A 204 -22.14 26.48 -14.79
C TYR A 204 -20.61 26.67 -14.83
N GLY A 205 -20.13 27.53 -15.73
CA GLY A 205 -18.70 27.82 -15.89
C GLY A 205 -17.86 26.66 -16.46
N ASN A 206 -18.48 25.56 -16.89
CA ASN A 206 -17.74 24.38 -17.36
C ASN A 206 -17.18 24.61 -18.77
N THR A 207 -15.92 24.20 -19.01
CA THR A 207 -15.21 24.47 -20.27
C THR A 207 -14.56 23.21 -20.85
N VAL A 208 -14.97 22.82 -22.06
CA VAL A 208 -14.22 21.88 -22.93
C VAL A 208 -13.54 22.72 -24.00
N ASN A 209 -12.21 22.86 -23.96
CA ASN A 209 -11.52 23.85 -24.79
C ASN A 209 -11.26 23.38 -26.25
N SER A 210 -10.51 24.18 -27.02
CA SER A 210 -10.19 23.92 -28.44
C SER A 210 -9.33 22.68 -28.69
N PHE A 211 -8.74 22.06 -27.68
CA PHE A 211 -7.98 20.80 -27.77
C PHE A 211 -8.77 19.60 -27.22
N GLY A 212 -9.91 19.84 -26.55
CA GLY A 212 -10.80 18.83 -25.95
C GLY A 212 -11.70 18.10 -26.95
N PHE A 213 -11.16 17.55 -28.04
CA PHE A 213 -11.94 16.71 -28.97
C PHE A 213 -12.57 15.53 -28.22
N ASN A 214 -13.90 15.34 -28.33
CA ASN A 214 -14.66 14.34 -27.58
C ASN A 214 -14.49 14.44 -26.04
N GLY A 215 -14.14 15.62 -25.52
CA GLY A 215 -14.00 15.87 -24.08
C GLY A 215 -15.37 15.92 -23.39
N THR A 216 -15.48 15.32 -22.19
CA THR A 216 -16.75 15.20 -21.48
C THR A 216 -16.70 15.82 -20.09
N ILE A 217 -17.69 16.64 -19.75
CA ILE A 217 -17.97 17.13 -18.40
C ILE A 217 -19.42 16.78 -18.06
N ALA A 218 -19.67 15.89 -17.09
CA ALA A 218 -21.05 15.49 -16.79
C ALA A 218 -21.89 16.64 -16.16
N GLY A 219 -21.24 17.61 -15.52
CA GLY A 219 -21.87 18.81 -14.97
C GLY A 219 -20.97 19.49 -13.92
N GLY A 220 -21.59 20.18 -12.95
CA GLY A 220 -20.87 20.82 -11.84
C GLY A 220 -20.50 22.28 -12.08
N GLU A 221 -19.47 22.77 -11.41
CA GLU A 221 -19.03 24.17 -11.43
C GLU A 221 -17.59 24.28 -11.92
N LEU A 222 -17.31 25.20 -12.86
CA LEU A 222 -15.94 25.62 -13.23
C LEU A 222 -14.99 24.47 -13.61
N ASN A 223 -15.53 23.32 -14.03
CA ASN A 223 -14.71 22.18 -14.43
C ASN A 223 -14.14 22.41 -15.83
N THR A 224 -12.92 21.93 -16.08
CA THR A 224 -12.18 22.19 -17.31
C THR A 224 -11.63 20.90 -17.92
N VAL A 225 -11.86 20.72 -19.23
CA VAL A 225 -11.27 19.66 -20.05
C VAL A 225 -10.45 20.32 -21.16
N THR A 226 -9.16 19.98 -21.26
CA THR A 226 -8.25 20.63 -22.22
C THR A 226 -7.52 19.71 -23.19
N GLN A 227 -7.87 18.43 -23.27
CA GLN A 227 -7.24 17.47 -24.20
C GLN A 227 -8.21 16.41 -24.72
N LEU A 228 -7.80 15.75 -25.80
CA LEU A 228 -8.48 14.64 -26.48
C LEU A 228 -9.03 13.60 -25.48
N SER A 229 -10.33 13.32 -25.58
CA SER A 229 -11.05 12.27 -24.84
C SER A 229 -10.93 12.33 -23.31
N ALA A 230 -10.52 13.46 -22.75
CA ALA A 230 -10.42 13.64 -21.31
C ALA A 230 -11.80 13.87 -20.68
N THR A 231 -12.00 13.40 -19.45
CA THR A 231 -13.31 13.34 -18.79
C THR A 231 -13.29 13.93 -17.38
N VAL A 232 -14.28 14.77 -17.08
CA VAL A 232 -14.63 15.18 -15.70
C VAL A 232 -16.04 14.70 -15.36
N GLY A 233 -16.17 13.83 -14.36
CA GLY A 233 -17.46 13.27 -13.92
C GLY A 233 -18.36 14.23 -13.14
N GLY A 234 -17.85 15.42 -12.78
CA GLY A 234 -18.61 16.50 -12.12
C GLY A 234 -17.77 17.23 -11.07
N GLY A 235 -18.42 17.78 -10.05
CA GLY A 235 -17.74 18.47 -8.94
C GLY A 235 -17.52 19.96 -9.20
N SER A 236 -16.55 20.57 -8.51
CA SER A 236 -16.18 21.99 -8.66
C SER A 236 -14.69 22.17 -8.97
N GLN A 237 -14.35 23.02 -9.94
CA GLN A 237 -12.98 23.43 -10.28
C GLN A 237 -12.01 22.28 -10.63
N ASN A 238 -12.53 21.13 -11.10
CA ASN A 238 -11.68 20.00 -11.50
C ASN A 238 -11.13 20.19 -12.92
N THR A 239 -9.88 19.78 -13.16
CA THR A 239 -9.20 19.91 -14.45
C THR A 239 -8.70 18.56 -14.98
N ALA A 240 -9.13 18.18 -16.18
CA ALA A 240 -8.59 17.03 -16.92
C ALA A 240 -7.85 17.56 -18.17
N SER A 241 -6.52 17.65 -18.08
CA SER A 241 -5.66 18.31 -19.08
C SER A 241 -4.64 17.39 -19.76
N GLY A 242 -4.70 16.08 -19.51
CA GLY A 242 -3.93 15.07 -20.24
C GLY A 242 -4.77 14.28 -21.26
N PRO A 243 -4.22 13.79 -22.37
CA PRO A 243 -4.97 12.96 -23.34
C PRO A 243 -5.55 11.69 -22.68
N GLY A 244 -6.87 11.51 -22.77
CA GLY A 244 -7.58 10.41 -22.10
C GLY A 244 -7.52 10.42 -20.56
N SER A 245 -7.14 11.55 -19.95
CA SER A 245 -7.14 11.71 -18.49
C SER A 245 -8.57 11.73 -17.92
N THR A 246 -8.74 11.31 -16.68
CA THR A 246 -10.04 11.25 -16.02
C THR A 246 -9.98 11.86 -14.62
N VAL A 247 -10.92 12.75 -14.30
CA VAL A 247 -11.24 13.16 -12.93
C VAL A 247 -12.70 12.77 -12.66
N ALA A 248 -12.95 11.76 -11.83
CA ALA A 248 -14.32 11.27 -11.63
C ALA A 248 -15.23 12.27 -10.89
N GLY A 249 -14.66 13.22 -10.14
CA GLY A 249 -15.39 14.32 -9.50
C GLY A 249 -14.58 14.98 -8.40
N GLY A 250 -15.26 15.52 -7.38
CA GLY A 250 -14.63 16.16 -6.21
C GLY A 250 -14.43 17.67 -6.37
N SER A 251 -13.40 18.23 -5.75
CA SER A 251 -13.11 19.67 -5.77
C SER A 251 -11.64 19.97 -6.05
N GLN A 252 -11.34 20.83 -7.02
CA GLN A 252 -9.96 21.27 -7.32
C GLN A 252 -8.98 20.13 -7.62
N ASN A 253 -9.45 19.02 -8.17
CA ASN A 253 -8.59 17.90 -8.57
C ASN A 253 -8.03 18.10 -9.99
N SER A 254 -6.80 17.66 -10.23
CA SER A 254 -6.10 17.82 -11.51
C SER A 254 -5.56 16.48 -12.04
N ALA A 255 -5.91 16.12 -13.27
CA ALA A 255 -5.32 14.98 -13.99
C ALA A 255 -4.67 15.50 -15.28
N SER A 256 -3.34 15.68 -15.27
CA SER A 256 -2.68 16.57 -16.24
C SER A 256 -1.86 15.89 -17.34
N GLN A 257 -1.57 14.59 -17.22
CA GLN A 257 -0.82 13.82 -18.23
C GLN A 257 -1.66 12.71 -18.88
N THR A 258 -1.13 12.14 -19.96
CA THR A 258 -1.74 11.05 -20.73
C THR A 258 -2.23 9.93 -19.82
N GLN A 259 -3.51 9.59 -19.90
CA GLN A 259 -4.16 8.53 -19.11
C GLN A 259 -4.06 8.70 -17.57
N ALA A 260 -3.67 9.88 -17.07
CA ALA A 260 -3.66 10.16 -15.64
C ALA A 260 -5.09 10.15 -15.06
N THR A 261 -5.26 9.60 -13.86
CA THR A 261 -6.59 9.38 -13.26
C THR A 261 -6.66 9.92 -11.83
N VAL A 262 -7.69 10.72 -11.54
CA VAL A 262 -8.09 11.10 -10.18
C VAL A 262 -9.49 10.57 -9.89
N GLY A 263 -9.63 9.67 -8.91
CA GLY A 263 -10.92 9.07 -8.54
C GLY A 263 -11.86 10.00 -7.78
N GLY A 264 -11.38 11.13 -7.27
CA GLY A 264 -12.19 12.16 -6.60
C GLY A 264 -11.43 12.85 -5.48
N GLY A 265 -12.15 13.27 -4.43
CA GLY A 265 -11.56 13.94 -3.26
C GLY A 265 -11.40 15.46 -3.45
N ARG A 266 -10.43 16.07 -2.76
CA ARG A 266 -10.12 17.50 -2.87
C ARG A 266 -8.62 17.76 -3.09
N GLU A 267 -8.28 18.68 -3.99
CA GLU A 267 -6.90 19.16 -4.23
C GLU A 267 -5.91 18.03 -4.62
N ASN A 268 -6.40 16.93 -5.19
CA ASN A 268 -5.57 15.80 -5.61
C ASN A 268 -5.00 16.00 -7.02
N THR A 269 -3.74 15.65 -7.24
CA THR A 269 -3.02 15.85 -8.51
C THR A 269 -2.41 14.56 -9.05
N ALA A 270 -2.84 14.12 -10.24
CA ALA A 270 -2.21 13.06 -11.02
C ALA A 270 -1.49 13.69 -12.23
N SER A 271 -0.18 13.88 -12.13
CA SER A 271 0.63 14.63 -13.11
C SER A 271 1.78 13.84 -13.74
N GLY A 272 1.83 12.53 -13.52
CA GLY A 272 2.65 11.60 -14.33
C GLY A 272 1.80 10.86 -15.37
N SER A 273 2.40 10.42 -16.47
CA SER A 273 1.73 9.58 -17.49
C SER A 273 1.23 8.30 -16.84
N ARG A 274 -0.04 7.95 -17.05
CA ARG A 274 -0.72 6.78 -16.43
C ARG A 274 -0.70 6.77 -14.89
N SER A 275 -0.36 7.89 -14.25
CA SER A 275 -0.43 8.02 -12.79
C SER A 275 -1.88 7.96 -12.29
N THR A 276 -2.07 7.49 -11.07
CA THR A 276 -3.40 7.37 -10.45
C THR A 276 -3.39 7.90 -9.02
N VAL A 277 -4.34 8.78 -8.70
CA VAL A 277 -4.71 9.13 -7.32
C VAL A 277 -6.15 8.71 -7.08
N ALA A 278 -6.39 7.69 -6.27
CA ALA A 278 -7.74 7.13 -6.10
C ALA A 278 -8.70 8.10 -5.37
N GLY A 279 -8.18 9.02 -4.54
CA GLY A 279 -8.97 10.06 -3.88
C GLY A 279 -8.22 10.70 -2.71
N GLY A 280 -8.98 11.15 -1.69
CA GLY A 280 -8.43 11.76 -0.47
C GLY A 280 -8.30 13.29 -0.53
N PHE A 281 -7.33 13.85 0.19
CA PHE A 281 -7.08 15.30 0.26
C PHE A 281 -5.60 15.62 0.04
N GLN A 282 -5.28 16.51 -0.91
CA GLN A 282 -3.90 16.97 -1.20
C GLN A 282 -2.91 15.84 -1.54
N ASN A 283 -3.38 14.75 -2.15
CA ASN A 283 -2.51 13.66 -2.61
C ASN A 283 -1.97 13.93 -4.02
N SER A 284 -0.70 13.58 -4.27
CA SER A 284 -0.02 13.86 -5.54
C SER A 284 0.77 12.65 -6.06
N ALA A 285 0.53 12.29 -7.33
CA ALA A 285 1.28 11.28 -8.07
C ALA A 285 1.88 11.94 -9.32
N SER A 286 3.17 12.28 -9.30
CA SER A 286 3.79 13.11 -10.35
C SER A 286 4.81 12.41 -11.25
N GLY A 287 5.28 11.21 -10.90
CA GLY A 287 6.05 10.34 -11.79
C GLY A 287 5.16 9.38 -12.60
N ASP A 288 5.71 8.82 -13.67
CA ASP A 288 4.96 7.97 -14.60
C ASP A 288 4.61 6.63 -13.95
N TYR A 289 3.40 6.12 -14.19
CA TYR A 289 2.82 4.94 -13.53
C TYR A 289 2.72 5.02 -11.99
N ASN A 290 2.95 6.17 -11.36
CA ASN A 290 2.84 6.31 -9.90
C ASN A 290 1.38 6.17 -9.43
N ALA A 291 1.17 5.51 -8.30
CA ALA A 291 -0.13 5.26 -7.69
C ALA A 291 -0.20 5.78 -6.25
N VAL A 292 -1.24 6.54 -5.92
CA VAL A 292 -1.60 6.91 -4.55
C VAL A 292 -3.02 6.43 -4.25
N GLY A 293 -3.16 5.50 -3.32
CA GLY A 293 -4.43 4.86 -2.96
C GLY A 293 -5.40 5.75 -2.18
N GLY A 294 -4.94 6.90 -1.68
CA GLY A 294 -5.77 7.91 -1.01
C GLY A 294 -5.06 8.53 0.18
N GLY A 295 -5.82 8.82 1.24
CA GLY A 295 -5.29 9.43 2.47
C GLY A 295 -5.21 10.96 2.41
N GLN A 296 -4.25 11.54 3.12
CA GLN A 296 -4.01 12.99 3.15
C GLN A 296 -2.53 13.33 2.91
N ASN A 297 -2.26 14.31 2.06
CA ASN A 297 -0.92 14.88 1.86
C ASN A 297 0.16 13.86 1.47
N ASN A 298 -0.21 12.76 0.80
CA ASN A 298 0.75 11.75 0.34
C ASN A 298 1.32 12.14 -1.02
N LEU A 299 2.64 12.03 -1.19
CA LEU A 299 3.36 12.42 -2.41
C LEU A 299 4.21 11.26 -2.96
N ALA A 300 3.79 10.71 -4.09
CA ALA A 300 4.58 9.82 -4.93
C ALA A 300 5.21 10.63 -6.07
N SER A 301 6.36 11.27 -5.79
CA SER A 301 7.03 12.15 -6.75
C SER A 301 8.10 11.44 -7.57
N GLY A 302 8.26 11.86 -8.83
CA GLY A 302 9.31 11.41 -9.73
C GLY A 302 9.41 9.89 -9.93
N GLY A 303 10.50 9.47 -10.59
CA GLY A 303 10.73 8.08 -10.96
C GLY A 303 9.62 7.48 -11.81
N GLU A 304 9.55 6.15 -11.84
CA GLU A 304 8.42 5.41 -12.39
C GLU A 304 7.93 4.36 -11.40
N ASN A 305 6.64 4.02 -11.46
CA ASN A 305 6.01 2.92 -10.70
C ASN A 305 5.95 3.10 -9.17
N ASN A 306 6.04 4.33 -8.64
CA ASN A 306 5.98 4.58 -7.20
C ASN A 306 4.58 4.35 -6.61
N THR A 307 4.45 3.64 -5.47
CA THR A 307 3.16 3.32 -4.85
C THR A 307 3.08 3.78 -3.40
N VAL A 308 2.07 4.58 -3.07
CA VAL A 308 1.64 4.92 -1.71
C VAL A 308 0.24 4.37 -1.50
N ALA A 309 0.06 3.37 -0.63
CA ALA A 309 -1.24 2.75 -0.39
C ALA A 309 -2.27 3.71 0.27
N GLY A 310 -1.81 4.68 1.05
CA GLY A 310 -2.65 5.67 1.73
C GLY A 310 -1.90 6.33 2.90
N GLY A 311 -2.60 6.62 4.00
CA GLY A 311 -2.02 7.22 5.20
C GLY A 311 -1.98 8.75 5.17
N THR A 312 -1.09 9.34 5.98
CA THR A 312 -0.90 10.79 6.10
C THR A 312 0.57 11.17 5.88
N SER A 313 0.81 12.20 5.06
CA SER A 313 2.14 12.80 4.85
C SER A 313 3.25 11.83 4.41
N ASN A 314 2.92 10.69 3.81
CA ASN A 314 3.92 9.72 3.35
C ASN A 314 4.53 10.16 2.02
N LEU A 315 5.84 9.92 1.86
CA LEU A 315 6.66 10.65 0.90
C LEU A 315 7.65 9.76 0.15
N ILE A 316 7.64 9.87 -1.18
CA ILE A 316 8.66 9.27 -2.06
C ILE A 316 9.26 10.40 -2.90
N ILE A 317 10.53 10.74 -2.67
CA ILE A 317 11.29 11.76 -3.44
C ILE A 317 12.58 11.17 -4.01
N PRO A 318 12.68 11.03 -5.35
CA PRO A 318 13.94 10.99 -6.07
C PRO A 318 14.41 12.42 -6.40
N ASN A 319 15.73 12.65 -6.39
CA ASN A 319 16.34 13.91 -6.85
C ASN A 319 16.80 13.86 -8.32
N ASP A 320 16.83 15.04 -8.95
CA ASP A 320 17.40 15.42 -10.25
C ASP A 320 17.79 14.29 -11.23
N GLY A 321 16.79 13.68 -11.88
CA GLY A 321 16.97 12.83 -13.07
C GLY A 321 16.37 11.42 -12.99
N GLY A 322 16.16 10.89 -11.78
CA GLY A 322 15.71 9.50 -11.54
C GLY A 322 16.90 8.53 -11.45
N THR A 323 16.85 7.48 -10.61
CA THR A 323 15.67 6.64 -10.30
C THR A 323 15.51 6.23 -8.83
N ILE A 324 14.31 5.75 -8.48
CA ILE A 324 14.00 4.84 -7.36
C ILE A 324 13.17 3.71 -7.97
N SER A 325 13.52 2.44 -7.78
CA SER A 325 12.90 1.33 -8.53
C SER A 325 12.94 -0.01 -7.78
N ALA A 326 11.86 -0.66 -7.37
CA ALA A 326 10.45 -0.33 -7.55
C ALA A 326 9.71 -0.33 -6.21
N SER A 327 9.87 0.78 -5.49
CA SER A 327 8.72 1.49 -4.91
C SER A 327 8.02 0.89 -3.71
N PHE A 328 7.47 1.78 -2.88
CA PHE A 328 7.06 1.41 -1.55
C PHE A 328 6.30 2.57 -0.84
N ILE A 329 5.19 2.29 -0.12
CA ILE A 329 4.56 3.00 1.04
C ILE A 329 3.26 2.26 1.41
N GLY A 330 3.20 1.67 2.61
CA GLY A 330 2.08 0.83 3.07
C GLY A 330 0.93 1.59 3.74
N GLY A 331 1.03 2.91 3.86
CA GLY A 331 0.19 3.74 4.73
C GLY A 331 1.00 4.29 5.90
N GLY A 332 0.34 4.57 7.02
CA GLY A 332 0.99 5.17 8.20
C GLY A 332 1.07 6.70 8.16
N ASP A 333 1.92 7.27 9.00
CA ASP A 333 2.14 8.71 9.15
C ASP A 333 3.63 9.06 8.95
N ASP A 334 3.92 10.04 8.09
CA ASP A 334 5.27 10.58 7.83
C ASP A 334 6.37 9.55 7.49
N ASN A 335 6.03 8.44 6.81
CA ASN A 335 7.05 7.50 6.32
C ASN A 335 7.68 8.01 5.02
N ARG A 336 8.99 7.83 4.86
CA ARG A 336 9.75 8.47 3.77
C ARG A 336 10.72 7.53 3.05
N ILE A 337 10.78 7.65 1.71
CA ILE A 337 11.86 7.13 0.87
C ILE A 337 12.50 8.29 0.13
N ASN A 338 13.80 8.51 0.37
CA ASN A 338 14.53 9.61 -0.23
C ASN A 338 15.81 9.12 -0.92
N SER A 339 16.10 9.60 -2.14
CA SER A 339 17.45 9.58 -2.70
C SER A 339 18.00 11.00 -2.83
N PHE A 340 19.28 11.19 -2.48
CA PHE A 340 19.99 12.47 -2.62
C PHE A 340 20.81 12.49 -3.94
N PRO A 341 21.40 13.63 -4.36
CA PRO A 341 21.98 13.78 -5.70
C PRO A 341 23.05 12.73 -6.07
N ASN A 342 23.04 12.31 -7.35
CA ASN A 342 23.72 11.13 -7.89
C ASN A 342 23.14 9.82 -7.32
N SER A 343 22.13 9.23 -7.97
CA SER A 343 21.21 8.25 -7.36
C SER A 343 21.67 6.79 -7.37
N ASP A 344 21.18 5.98 -6.40
CA ASP A 344 20.23 4.88 -6.68
C ASP A 344 19.62 4.25 -5.39
N VAL A 345 18.33 3.91 -5.42
CA VAL A 345 17.64 3.08 -4.39
C VAL A 345 16.74 2.07 -5.09
N SER A 346 17.01 0.76 -4.95
CA SER A 346 16.33 -0.27 -5.73
C SER A 346 16.41 -1.69 -5.13
N THR A 347 15.46 -2.24 -4.37
CA THR A 347 14.00 -2.03 -4.32
C THR A 347 13.54 -1.94 -2.84
N ALA A 348 12.61 -1.04 -2.47
CA ALA A 348 12.38 -0.64 -1.06
C ALA A 348 11.09 -1.19 -0.40
N ALA A 349 10.92 -1.09 0.94
CA ALA A 349 9.75 -1.57 1.70
C ALA A 349 9.58 -1.10 3.20
N VAL A 350 8.86 -0.01 3.58
CA VAL A 350 8.29 0.24 4.95
C VAL A 350 6.81 -0.23 5.13
N GLY A 351 6.50 -1.23 5.94
CA GLY A 351 5.14 -1.75 6.20
C GLY A 351 4.09 -0.82 6.88
N GLY A 352 4.19 0.50 6.75
CA GLY A 352 3.36 1.50 7.44
C GLY A 352 4.02 1.98 8.73
N GLY A 353 3.23 2.31 9.75
CA GLY A 353 3.76 2.84 11.02
C GLY A 353 3.99 4.36 10.97
N SER A 354 4.92 4.88 11.78
CA SER A 354 5.16 6.32 11.94
C SER A 354 6.63 6.68 11.75
N ALA A 355 6.92 7.73 10.98
CA ALA A 355 8.24 8.35 10.88
C ALA A 355 9.41 7.40 10.55
N ASN A 356 9.16 6.31 9.83
CA ASN A 356 10.22 5.42 9.35
C ASN A 356 10.86 5.99 8.08
N LEU A 357 12.18 5.86 7.96
CA LEU A 357 12.97 6.49 6.89
C LEU A 357 13.93 5.49 6.24
N ILE A 358 13.82 5.36 4.93
CA ILE A 358 14.78 4.68 4.05
C ILE A 358 15.44 5.77 3.19
N ALA A 359 16.77 5.87 3.24
CA ALA A 359 17.49 6.87 2.44
C ALA A 359 18.87 6.43 1.95
N SER A 360 19.28 6.97 0.79
CA SER A 360 20.63 6.83 0.25
C SER A 360 21.19 8.15 -0.28
N MET A 361 22.47 8.40 -0.02
CA MET A 361 23.25 9.57 -0.46
C MET A 361 24.37 9.20 -1.45
N ASN A 362 25.04 10.20 -2.00
CA ASN A 362 26.39 10.14 -2.61
C ASN A 362 26.65 9.02 -3.66
N GLY A 363 25.65 8.52 -4.38
CA GLY A 363 25.82 7.43 -5.34
C GLY A 363 25.88 6.02 -4.74
N PHE A 364 25.47 5.83 -3.48
CA PHE A 364 25.39 4.51 -2.86
C PHE A 364 24.14 3.75 -3.34
N PRO A 365 24.29 2.58 -4.00
CA PRO A 365 23.13 1.77 -4.39
C PRO A 365 22.58 0.99 -3.18
N SER A 366 21.37 1.33 -2.75
CA SER A 366 20.65 0.60 -1.68
C SER A 366 19.70 -0.44 -2.28
N SER A 367 20.07 -1.74 -2.28
CA SER A 367 19.41 -2.77 -3.11
C SER A 367 19.34 -4.19 -2.51
N ASN A 368 18.39 -4.59 -1.65
CA ASN A 368 16.97 -4.20 -1.56
C ASN A 368 16.52 -4.08 -0.09
N VAL A 369 15.80 -3.02 0.28
CA VAL A 369 15.75 -2.51 1.68
C VAL A 369 14.35 -2.58 2.33
N THR A 370 14.25 -2.99 3.60
CA THR A 370 12.96 -3.24 4.28
C THR A 370 12.90 -2.69 5.71
N ILE A 371 11.80 -2.03 6.09
CA ILE A 371 11.33 -1.77 7.45
C ILE A 371 9.91 -2.39 7.60
N GLY A 372 9.63 -3.33 8.49
CA GLY A 372 8.33 -4.02 8.56
C GLY A 372 7.15 -3.19 9.10
N GLY A 373 7.38 -1.90 9.41
CA GLY A 373 6.45 -0.99 10.08
C GLY A 373 7.09 -0.44 11.36
N GLY A 374 6.28 -0.07 12.36
CA GLY A 374 6.78 0.44 13.64
C GLY A 374 6.99 1.96 13.67
N GLY A 375 7.81 2.47 14.58
CA GLY A 375 8.05 3.90 14.78
C GLY A 375 9.53 4.28 14.68
N ASN A 376 9.87 5.39 14.02
CA ASN A 376 11.23 5.96 13.99
C ASN A 376 12.36 5.00 13.53
N ASN A 377 12.07 3.95 12.77
CA ASN A 377 13.13 3.05 12.32
C ASN A 377 13.86 3.65 11.10
N PHE A 378 15.18 3.48 11.05
CA PHE A 378 16.06 4.15 10.09
C PHE A 378 16.96 3.16 9.35
N ILE A 379 16.96 3.23 8.01
CA ILE A 379 17.92 2.54 7.15
C ILE A 379 18.60 3.59 6.26
N PHE A 380 19.93 3.67 6.34
CA PHE A 380 20.71 4.71 5.68
C PHE A 380 21.97 4.17 5.01
N ASN A 381 22.13 4.46 3.71
CA ASN A 381 23.25 4.01 2.87
C ASN A 381 23.51 2.49 2.96
N SER A 382 22.50 1.69 3.31
CA SER A 382 22.67 0.27 3.65
C SER A 382 21.96 -0.64 2.66
N ASN A 383 22.73 -1.55 2.08
CA ASN A 383 22.31 -2.51 1.09
C ASN A 383 21.70 -3.75 1.77
N ASN A 384 20.69 -4.38 1.14
CA ASN A 384 19.94 -5.54 1.67
C ASN A 384 19.54 -5.49 3.16
N ALA A 385 19.40 -4.30 3.74
CA ALA A 385 19.13 -4.12 5.15
C ALA A 385 17.65 -4.38 5.47
N THR A 386 17.38 -5.04 6.60
CA THR A 386 16.02 -5.34 7.07
C THR A 386 15.85 -4.95 8.54
N ILE A 387 14.90 -4.07 8.83
CA ILE A 387 14.33 -3.91 10.17
C ILE A 387 12.93 -4.54 10.12
N ALA A 388 12.61 -5.58 10.88
CA ALA A 388 11.29 -6.23 10.78
C ALA A 388 10.16 -5.43 11.46
N GLY A 389 10.49 -4.37 12.20
CA GLY A 389 9.56 -3.46 12.87
C GLY A 389 10.17 -2.93 14.18
N GLY A 390 9.32 -2.53 15.13
CA GLY A 390 9.77 -2.03 16.43
C GLY A 390 9.84 -0.51 16.52
N GLN A 391 10.61 0.02 17.47
CA GLN A 391 10.75 1.45 17.71
C GLN A 391 12.22 1.89 17.75
N ASP A 392 12.57 3.00 17.10
CA ASP A 392 13.89 3.64 17.19
C ASP A 392 15.07 2.70 16.81
N ASN A 393 14.87 1.72 15.91
CA ASN A 393 15.96 0.84 15.47
C ASN A 393 16.70 1.44 14.26
N SER A 394 18.02 1.27 14.21
CA SER A 394 18.92 1.94 13.25
C SER A 394 19.86 0.95 12.55
N ILE A 395 19.91 1.00 11.21
CA ILE A 395 20.94 0.34 10.41
C ILE A 395 21.59 1.39 9.50
N THR A 396 22.90 1.60 9.68
CA THR A 396 23.68 2.59 8.94
C THR A 396 24.98 1.98 8.39
N SER A 397 25.54 2.59 7.34
CA SER A 397 26.85 2.22 6.78
C SER A 397 27.60 3.45 6.26
N GLU A 398 28.93 3.38 6.27
CA GLU A 398 29.84 4.49 5.98
C GLU A 398 30.20 4.61 4.49
N ASP A 399 30.70 5.79 4.12
CA ASP A 399 30.96 6.22 2.74
C ASP A 399 32.43 5.96 2.33
N ASP A 400 32.69 4.88 1.57
CA ASP A 400 34.00 4.63 0.94
C ASP A 400 33.97 4.49 -0.60
N GLY A 401 32.77 4.44 -1.20
CA GLY A 401 32.55 4.36 -2.64
C GLY A 401 33.06 3.08 -3.33
N THR A 402 33.51 2.06 -2.59
CA THR A 402 34.16 0.86 -3.17
C THR A 402 33.69 -0.48 -2.59
N ASN A 403 33.17 -0.53 -1.36
CA ASN A 403 32.83 -1.78 -0.68
C ASN A 403 31.31 -2.07 -0.62
N TYR A 404 30.88 -3.07 -1.41
CA TYR A 404 29.47 -3.47 -1.61
C TYR A 404 28.97 -4.47 -0.54
N TYR A 405 29.14 -4.17 0.74
CA TYR A 405 28.69 -5.05 1.82
C TYR A 405 27.56 -4.44 2.65
N SER A 406 26.38 -5.07 2.58
CA SER A 406 25.45 -5.14 3.72
C SER A 406 24.31 -6.12 3.41
N GLY A 407 23.81 -6.70 4.50
CA GLY A 407 22.67 -7.62 4.60
C GLY A 407 22.21 -7.68 6.06
N ASN A 408 22.34 -6.54 6.76
CA ASN A 408 22.21 -6.45 8.20
C ASN A 408 20.72 -6.50 8.58
N THR A 409 20.41 -7.20 9.67
CA THR A 409 19.02 -7.45 10.07
C THR A 409 18.79 -7.08 11.54
N ILE A 410 17.77 -6.26 11.79
CA ILE A 410 17.17 -6.07 13.11
C ILE A 410 15.78 -6.72 13.11
N GLY A 411 15.57 -7.76 13.90
CA GLY A 411 14.30 -8.50 13.97
C GLY A 411 13.17 -7.76 14.71
N GLY A 412 13.48 -6.62 15.34
CA GLY A 412 12.53 -5.73 16.00
C GLY A 412 13.03 -5.26 17.36
N GLY A 413 12.11 -4.92 18.26
CA GLY A 413 12.44 -4.40 19.58
C GLY A 413 12.54 -2.87 19.61
N THR A 414 13.33 -2.35 20.55
CA THR A 414 13.48 -0.91 20.78
C THR A 414 14.95 -0.51 20.80
N ASP A 415 15.33 0.58 20.13
CA ASP A 415 16.65 1.20 20.33
C ASP A 415 17.83 0.25 19.99
N ASN A 416 17.68 -0.65 19.01
CA ASN A 416 18.78 -1.51 18.58
C ASN A 416 19.52 -0.88 17.39
N GLU A 417 20.85 -0.97 17.37
CA GLU A 417 21.68 -0.30 16.38
C GLU A 417 22.74 -1.22 15.76
N ILE A 418 22.85 -1.16 14.43
CA ILE A 418 23.95 -1.73 13.66
C ILE A 418 24.59 -0.59 12.87
N ARG A 419 25.81 -0.17 13.25
CA ARG A 419 26.49 0.99 12.64
C ARG A 419 28.01 0.82 12.50
N PRO A 420 28.65 1.53 11.56
CA PRO A 420 30.09 1.72 11.60
C PRO A 420 30.48 2.60 12.80
N GLY A 421 31.71 2.42 13.26
CA GLY A 421 32.53 3.49 13.81
C GLY A 421 33.70 3.75 12.86
N ASP A 422 34.60 4.65 13.25
CA ASP A 422 35.70 5.19 12.42
C ASP A 422 36.38 4.13 11.51
N GLY A 423 36.05 4.14 10.21
CA GLY A 423 36.67 3.27 9.20
C GLY A 423 36.29 1.79 9.29
N GLY A 424 35.11 1.48 9.84
CA GLY A 424 34.56 0.13 9.93
C GLY A 424 33.56 -0.23 8.83
N PHE A 425 33.50 -1.52 8.49
CA PHE A 425 32.58 -2.09 7.49
C PHE A 425 31.68 -3.16 8.13
N LEU A 426 30.44 -3.29 7.64
CA LEU A 426 29.41 -4.17 8.22
C LEU A 426 28.83 -5.15 7.18
N GLU A 427 28.81 -6.44 7.48
CA GLU A 427 28.24 -7.46 6.58
C GLU A 427 27.45 -8.55 7.34
N ALA A 428 26.20 -8.80 6.92
CA ALA A 428 25.38 -9.92 7.39
C ALA A 428 25.24 -10.05 8.93
N ASN A 429 25.24 -8.92 9.66
CA ASN A 429 25.07 -8.92 11.12
C ASN A 429 23.59 -8.95 11.51
N VAL A 430 23.28 -9.58 12.64
CA VAL A 430 21.90 -9.79 13.10
C VAL A 430 21.72 -9.37 14.55
N ILE A 431 20.76 -8.47 14.81
CA ILE A 431 20.16 -8.30 16.12
C ILE A 431 18.75 -8.86 16.03
N ALA A 432 18.47 -10.03 16.60
CA ALA A 432 17.16 -10.66 16.48
C ALA A 432 16.04 -9.88 17.20
N GLY A 433 16.41 -9.04 18.17
CA GLY A 433 15.55 -8.06 18.82
C GLY A 433 16.09 -7.66 20.20
N GLY A 434 15.21 -7.12 21.06
CA GLY A 434 15.58 -6.72 22.42
C GLY A 434 15.54 -5.20 22.62
N ARG A 435 16.31 -4.69 23.58
CA ARG A 435 16.41 -3.25 23.89
C ARG A 435 17.86 -2.77 23.95
N SER A 436 18.23 -1.70 23.25
CA SER A 436 19.56 -1.08 23.40
C SER A 436 20.71 -2.08 23.15
N ASN A 437 20.60 -2.92 22.11
CA ASN A 437 21.72 -3.79 21.71
C ASN A 437 22.46 -3.16 20.52
N GLU A 438 23.79 -3.25 20.53
CA GLU A 438 24.65 -2.55 19.56
C GLU A 438 25.61 -3.51 18.85
N VAL A 439 25.77 -3.34 17.53
CA VAL A 439 26.83 -3.96 16.73
C VAL A 439 27.63 -2.85 16.05
N ILE A 440 28.90 -2.70 16.42
CA ILE A 440 29.75 -1.57 16.03
C ILE A 440 31.05 -2.05 15.37
N ALA A 441 31.23 -1.72 14.08
CA ALA A 441 32.49 -1.97 13.39
C ALA A 441 33.51 -0.86 13.71
N ASN A 442 34.51 -1.11 14.57
CA ASN A 442 35.56 -0.15 14.90
C ASN A 442 36.86 -0.49 14.16
N GLY A 443 36.97 0.00 12.93
CA GLY A 443 38.05 -0.32 12.00
C GLY A 443 37.96 -1.75 11.44
N GLY A 444 38.09 -1.88 10.12
CA GLY A 444 38.04 -3.18 9.45
C GLY A 444 36.62 -3.76 9.36
N LEU A 445 36.52 -5.05 9.03
CA LEU A 445 35.24 -5.71 8.76
C LEU A 445 34.66 -6.38 10.02
N LEU A 446 33.43 -5.99 10.38
CA LEU A 446 32.58 -6.72 11.32
C LEU A 446 31.50 -7.48 10.53
N ASN A 447 31.61 -8.81 10.48
CA ASN A 447 30.66 -9.65 9.78
C ASN A 447 30.11 -10.83 10.58
N ASN A 448 29.02 -11.41 10.05
CA ASN A 448 28.35 -12.64 10.50
C ASN A 448 28.06 -12.73 12.01
N SER A 449 27.97 -11.58 12.71
CA SER A 449 27.83 -11.55 14.16
C SER A 449 26.37 -11.42 14.57
N THR A 450 25.98 -12.11 15.65
CA THR A 450 24.59 -12.26 16.08
C THR A 450 24.39 -11.88 17.54
N ILE A 451 23.49 -10.94 17.82
CA ILE A 451 22.86 -10.76 19.12
C ILE A 451 21.45 -11.34 19.05
N ALA A 452 21.20 -12.45 19.75
CA ALA A 452 19.92 -13.16 19.67
C ALA A 452 18.80 -12.51 20.51
N GLY A 453 19.11 -11.51 21.33
CA GLY A 453 18.14 -10.77 22.12
C GLY A 453 18.74 -10.16 23.39
N GLY A 454 17.88 -9.86 24.37
CA GLY A 454 18.29 -9.28 25.65
C GLY A 454 18.30 -7.75 25.64
N ALA A 455 19.05 -7.15 26.57
CA ALA A 455 19.24 -5.71 26.60
C ALA A 455 20.68 -5.29 26.91
N GLU A 456 21.11 -4.15 26.36
CA GLU A 456 22.44 -3.57 26.60
C GLU A 456 23.60 -4.51 26.23
N ASN A 457 23.40 -5.44 25.26
CA ASN A 457 24.46 -6.31 24.79
C ASN A 457 25.18 -5.69 23.58
N GLU A 458 26.50 -5.90 23.49
CA GLU A 458 27.35 -5.27 22.49
C GLU A 458 28.28 -6.27 21.79
N ILE A 459 28.45 -6.12 20.47
CA ILE A 459 29.55 -6.74 19.72
C ILE A 459 30.34 -5.66 18.96
N ARG A 460 31.64 -5.57 19.22
CA ARG A 460 32.54 -4.53 18.69
C ARG A 460 33.79 -5.16 18.07
N SER A 461 34.06 -4.87 16.80
CA SER A 461 35.25 -5.40 16.10
C SER A 461 36.54 -4.70 16.51
N GLY A 462 37.67 -5.34 16.17
CA GLY A 462 38.98 -4.68 16.09
C GLY A 462 39.49 -4.62 14.65
N VAL A 463 40.57 -3.86 14.46
CA VAL A 463 41.12 -3.41 13.15
C VAL A 463 41.55 -4.52 12.16
N ALA A 464 41.45 -5.81 12.53
CA ALA A 464 41.88 -6.95 11.72
C ALA A 464 41.00 -8.21 11.87
N SER A 465 39.74 -8.05 12.28
CA SER A 465 38.82 -9.16 12.59
C SER A 465 38.39 -10.02 11.39
N ARG A 466 38.13 -11.30 11.67
CA ARG A 466 37.34 -12.26 10.88
C ARG A 466 36.13 -12.70 11.71
N THR A 467 35.09 -11.87 11.76
CA THR A 467 34.07 -12.00 12.80
C THR A 467 32.96 -13.01 12.48
N ALA A 468 32.48 -13.62 13.57
CA ALA A 468 31.36 -14.56 13.61
C ALA A 468 30.91 -14.69 15.09
N ASN A 469 30.80 -13.56 15.78
CA ASN A 469 30.61 -13.52 17.23
C ASN A 469 29.14 -13.71 17.60
N THR A 470 28.86 -14.34 18.73
CA THR A 470 27.48 -14.61 19.17
C THR A 470 27.25 -14.18 20.62
N VAL A 471 26.25 -13.32 20.84
CA VAL A 471 25.64 -13.10 22.16
C VAL A 471 24.24 -13.71 22.15
N GLY A 472 24.02 -14.78 22.92
CA GLY A 472 22.73 -15.47 23.04
C GLY A 472 21.66 -14.66 23.77
N GLY A 473 22.06 -13.61 24.49
CA GLY A 473 21.20 -12.61 25.10
C GLY A 473 21.59 -12.29 26.54
N GLY A 474 20.61 -11.90 27.37
CA GLY A 474 20.85 -11.46 28.75
C GLY A 474 20.97 -9.95 28.86
N PHE A 475 21.76 -9.47 29.82
CA PHE A 475 21.93 -8.05 30.13
C PHE A 475 23.40 -7.64 30.16
N SER A 476 23.77 -6.55 29.49
CA SER A 476 25.10 -5.92 29.59
C SER A 476 26.27 -6.82 29.17
N ASN A 477 26.10 -7.77 28.25
CA ASN A 477 27.20 -8.65 27.82
C ASN A 477 27.94 -8.06 26.59
N SER A 478 29.26 -8.01 26.62
CA SER A 478 30.09 -7.43 25.55
C SER A 478 31.08 -8.43 24.94
N ILE A 479 31.27 -8.36 23.64
CA ILE A 479 32.39 -8.98 22.92
C ILE A 479 33.15 -7.89 22.19
N GLU A 480 34.40 -7.65 22.59
CA GLU A 480 35.29 -6.64 22.03
C GLU A 480 36.51 -7.31 21.38
N THR A 481 36.92 -6.81 20.21
CA THR A 481 38.19 -7.13 19.51
C THR A 481 38.54 -8.63 19.35
N SER A 482 37.53 -9.50 19.36
CA SER A 482 37.67 -10.95 19.34
C SER A 482 36.98 -11.56 18.13
N ASP A 483 37.47 -12.68 17.61
CA ASP A 483 36.85 -13.46 16.54
C ASP A 483 36.30 -14.80 17.05
N TYR A 484 35.21 -15.30 16.46
CA TYR A 484 34.52 -16.56 16.80
C TYR A 484 34.13 -16.71 18.29
N ALA A 485 33.98 -15.60 19.01
CA ALA A 485 33.69 -15.57 20.43
C ALA A 485 32.19 -15.75 20.71
N THR A 486 31.83 -16.44 21.80
CA THR A 486 30.43 -16.71 22.16
C THR A 486 30.12 -16.42 23.62
N ILE A 487 29.18 -15.53 23.91
CA ILE A 487 28.54 -15.41 25.22
C ILE A 487 27.14 -16.01 25.11
N SER A 488 26.88 -17.15 25.75
CA SER A 488 25.56 -17.80 25.70
C SER A 488 24.48 -16.96 26.40
N GLY A 489 24.89 -16.14 27.37
CA GLY A 489 24.09 -15.09 27.98
C GLY A 489 24.51 -14.82 29.43
N GLY A 490 23.64 -14.16 30.19
CA GLY A 490 23.90 -13.82 31.59
C GLY A 490 23.85 -12.31 31.85
N ASN A 491 24.59 -11.85 32.86
CA ASN A 491 24.64 -10.45 33.28
C ASN A 491 26.09 -9.96 33.32
N ASN A 492 26.42 -8.90 32.58
CA ASN A 492 27.72 -8.22 32.64
C ASN A 492 28.91 -9.18 32.42
N ASN A 493 28.89 -9.96 31.34
CA ASN A 493 30.02 -10.80 30.94
C ASN A 493 30.76 -10.17 29.76
N SER A 494 32.09 -10.24 29.75
CA SER A 494 32.96 -9.60 28.76
C SER A 494 33.93 -10.60 28.14
N ILE A 495 34.02 -10.61 26.81
CA ILE A 495 35.15 -11.21 26.09
C ILE A 495 35.91 -10.05 25.45
N SER A 496 37.08 -9.71 25.97
CA SER A 496 37.81 -8.47 25.60
C SER A 496 38.86 -8.65 24.52
N SER A 497 39.40 -9.86 24.34
CA SER A 497 40.36 -10.21 23.28
C SER A 497 40.48 -11.71 22.98
N GLY A 498 39.66 -12.56 23.62
CA GLY A 498 39.82 -14.02 23.55
C GLY A 498 39.19 -14.61 22.28
N ASN A 499 40.00 -14.92 21.27
CA ASN A 499 39.54 -15.50 20.02
C ASN A 499 39.13 -16.97 20.20
N GLY A 500 38.01 -17.37 19.58
CA GLY A 500 37.44 -18.72 19.74
C GLY A 500 37.04 -19.05 21.18
N SER A 501 36.85 -18.04 22.03
CA SER A 501 36.54 -18.21 23.44
C SER A 501 35.03 -18.19 23.74
N ALA A 502 34.63 -18.74 24.89
CA ALA A 502 33.22 -18.89 25.25
C ALA A 502 32.93 -18.54 26.71
N ILE A 503 31.86 -17.77 26.94
CA ILE A 503 31.23 -17.63 28.25
C ILE A 503 29.91 -18.38 28.21
N VAL A 504 29.84 -19.53 28.89
CA VAL A 504 28.63 -20.37 28.94
C VAL A 504 27.51 -19.69 29.74
N GLY A 505 27.88 -18.74 30.61
CA GLY A 505 27.00 -17.76 31.21
C GLY A 505 27.25 -17.54 32.69
N GLY A 506 26.35 -16.77 33.30
CA GLY A 506 26.43 -16.34 34.69
C GLY A 506 26.66 -14.83 34.79
N GLN A 507 27.50 -14.37 35.72
CA GLN A 507 27.66 -12.94 36.01
C GLN A 507 29.11 -12.49 36.22
N ASN A 508 29.48 -11.32 35.70
CA ASN A 508 30.79 -10.68 35.90
C ASN A 508 31.97 -11.58 35.48
N ASN A 509 31.81 -12.38 34.42
CA ASN A 509 32.92 -13.20 33.89
C ASN A 509 33.66 -12.42 32.79
N GLU A 510 34.99 -12.55 32.76
CA GLU A 510 35.89 -11.87 31.84
C GLU A 510 36.81 -12.89 31.16
N VAL A 511 36.95 -12.81 29.83
CA VAL A 511 37.85 -13.67 29.06
C VAL A 511 38.68 -12.85 28.09
N SER A 512 40.00 -12.95 28.21
CA SER A 512 40.97 -12.33 27.29
C SER A 512 41.93 -13.34 26.64
N GLY A 513 42.00 -14.57 27.17
CA GLY A 513 42.80 -15.67 26.59
C GLY A 513 42.10 -16.36 25.42
N ASP A 514 42.86 -16.73 24.40
CA ASP A 514 42.37 -17.43 23.22
C ASP A 514 41.88 -18.85 23.56
N ASN A 515 40.94 -19.40 22.78
CA ASN A 515 40.41 -20.77 22.90
C ASN A 515 39.95 -21.16 24.33
N SER A 516 39.51 -20.17 25.11
CA SER A 516 39.25 -20.32 26.55
C SER A 516 37.76 -20.32 26.88
N MET A 517 37.39 -20.82 28.05
CA MET A 517 36.00 -20.92 28.49
C MET A 517 35.81 -20.45 29.93
N ALA A 518 34.80 -19.61 30.16
CA ALA A 518 34.39 -19.17 31.49
C ALA A 518 32.93 -19.52 31.79
N PHE A 519 32.63 -19.83 33.05
CA PHE A 519 31.24 -19.92 33.52
C PHE A 519 31.10 -19.69 35.03
N GLY A 520 29.94 -19.15 35.42
CA GLY A 520 29.56 -18.91 36.81
C GLY A 520 29.66 -17.45 37.22
N THR A 521 30.36 -17.12 38.30
CA THR A 521 30.38 -15.76 38.88
C THR A 521 31.80 -15.28 39.16
N GLY A 522 32.24 -14.22 38.46
CA GLY A 522 33.57 -13.63 38.67
C GLY A 522 34.73 -14.48 38.13
N ALA A 523 34.50 -15.32 37.12
CA ALA A 523 35.59 -16.04 36.46
C ALA A 523 36.39 -15.07 35.58
N ASN A 524 37.71 -15.02 35.75
CA ASN A 524 38.61 -14.21 34.92
C ASN A 524 39.62 -15.15 34.23
N VAL A 525 39.68 -15.10 32.91
CA VAL A 525 40.42 -16.07 32.08
C VAL A 525 41.36 -15.35 31.12
N THR A 526 42.59 -15.10 31.59
CA THR A 526 43.64 -14.39 30.86
C THR A 526 44.68 -15.28 30.19
N GLN A 527 44.60 -16.61 30.40
CA GLN A 527 45.52 -17.59 29.82
C GLN A 527 44.81 -18.35 28.71
N ASP A 528 45.49 -18.55 27.58
CA ASP A 528 44.95 -19.28 26.44
C ASP A 528 44.64 -20.75 26.80
N ASN A 529 43.71 -21.35 26.06
CA ASN A 529 43.30 -22.76 26.17
C ASN A 529 42.80 -23.15 27.58
N SER A 530 42.29 -22.18 28.35
CA SER A 530 41.95 -22.35 29.76
C SER A 530 40.45 -22.43 30.00
N VAL A 531 40.02 -23.33 30.90
CA VAL A 531 38.62 -23.45 31.33
C VAL A 531 38.50 -23.08 32.80
N VAL A 532 37.78 -22.00 33.11
CA VAL A 532 37.57 -21.51 34.47
C VAL A 532 36.09 -21.53 34.84
N PHE A 533 35.77 -22.38 35.82
CA PHE A 533 34.54 -22.28 36.58
C PHE A 533 34.82 -21.49 37.86
N ASN A 534 34.13 -20.37 38.08
CA ASN A 534 34.12 -19.67 39.37
C ASN A 534 32.68 -19.56 39.88
N HIS A 535 32.46 -19.62 41.18
CA HIS A 535 31.15 -19.32 41.75
C HIS A 535 31.32 -18.70 43.14
N THR A 536 31.31 -17.37 43.17
CA THR A 536 31.48 -16.55 44.37
C THR A 536 30.19 -16.40 45.19
N SER A 537 29.51 -17.52 45.51
CA SER A 537 28.32 -17.54 46.38
C SER A 537 28.61 -17.65 47.88
N GLY A 538 29.87 -17.53 48.29
CA GLY A 538 30.29 -17.63 49.70
C GLY A 538 30.14 -19.03 50.32
N THR A 539 29.81 -20.05 49.52
CA THR A 539 29.72 -21.44 49.96
C THR A 539 30.71 -22.32 49.17
N PRO A 540 31.27 -23.41 49.76
CA PRO A 540 32.22 -24.26 49.05
C PRO A 540 31.54 -25.01 47.90
N THR A 541 31.78 -24.59 46.66
CA THR A 541 31.34 -25.32 45.48
C THR A 541 32.07 -26.65 45.38
N ARG A 542 31.30 -27.71 45.09
CA ARG A 542 31.81 -29.04 44.78
C ARG A 542 31.41 -29.39 43.36
N VAL A 543 32.38 -29.73 42.53
CA VAL A 543 32.10 -30.40 41.25
C VAL A 543 31.67 -31.83 41.59
N GLY A 544 30.36 -32.09 41.54
CA GLY A 544 29.78 -33.37 41.90
C GLY A 544 29.88 -34.38 40.74
N VAL A 545 30.62 -35.46 40.94
CA VAL A 545 30.57 -36.65 40.07
C VAL A 545 29.67 -37.68 40.76
N ALA A 546 28.57 -38.12 40.13
CA ALA A 546 27.52 -38.87 40.82
C ALA A 546 27.00 -40.11 40.06
N ALA A 547 26.85 -41.19 40.84
CA ALA A 547 26.12 -42.44 40.59
C ALA A 547 26.73 -43.49 39.63
N ASN A 548 26.43 -44.75 39.93
CA ASN A 548 27.27 -45.93 39.69
C ASN A 548 27.28 -46.49 38.25
N ASN A 549 26.81 -45.76 37.23
CA ASN A 549 26.92 -46.20 35.84
C ASN A 549 26.84 -45.05 34.80
N PRO A 550 27.80 -44.10 34.77
CA PRO A 550 27.84 -43.05 33.76
C PRO A 550 28.53 -43.54 32.48
N GLN A 551 27.92 -43.31 31.31
CA GLN A 551 28.55 -43.61 30.00
C GLN A 551 29.71 -42.67 29.64
N VAL A 552 30.00 -41.66 30.47
CA VAL A 552 31.03 -40.65 30.24
C VAL A 552 31.87 -40.53 31.51
N ALA A 553 33.04 -41.16 31.51
CA ALA A 553 34.14 -40.78 32.39
C ALA A 553 34.89 -39.59 31.78
N MET A 554 35.54 -38.77 32.61
CA MET A 554 36.54 -37.83 32.10
C MET A 554 37.79 -38.63 31.71
N ASP A 555 37.87 -39.06 30.45
CA ASP A 555 38.99 -39.83 29.92
C ASP A 555 40.22 -38.93 29.75
N LEU A 556 40.98 -38.79 30.83
CA LEU A 556 42.25 -38.10 30.84
C LEU A 556 43.35 -39.08 30.42
N ASN A 557 43.78 -38.98 29.16
CA ASN A 557 45.02 -39.60 28.70
C ASN A 557 46.24 -38.80 29.20
N GLY A 558 46.39 -38.73 30.52
CA GLY A 558 47.32 -37.87 31.24
C GLY A 558 47.02 -37.80 32.74
N GLY A 559 47.83 -37.06 33.50
CA GLY A 559 47.66 -36.91 34.96
C GLY A 559 46.80 -35.72 35.36
N LEU A 560 45.72 -35.96 36.12
CA LEU A 560 44.96 -34.88 36.78
C LEU A 560 45.76 -34.32 37.96
N ALA A 561 46.48 -33.22 37.74
CA ALA A 561 47.21 -32.54 38.79
C ALA A 561 46.28 -31.65 39.65
N VAL A 562 45.55 -32.26 40.60
CA VAL A 562 44.93 -31.50 41.70
C VAL A 562 46.06 -30.86 42.52
N ARG A 563 46.26 -29.54 42.33
CA ARG A 563 47.33 -28.78 42.97
C ARG A 563 46.77 -27.70 43.91
N PRO A 564 47.30 -27.58 45.15
CA PRO A 564 48.23 -28.52 45.78
C PRO A 564 47.57 -29.90 45.99
N PRO A 565 48.35 -30.99 46.03
CA PRO A 565 47.82 -32.33 46.32
C PRO A 565 46.96 -32.31 47.57
N ALA A 566 45.84 -33.04 47.57
CA ALA A 566 44.94 -33.11 48.71
C ALA A 566 45.68 -33.71 49.93
N VAL A 567 46.14 -32.84 50.83
CA VAL A 567 46.85 -33.24 52.04
C VAL A 567 45.87 -33.85 53.04
N LEU A 568 45.93 -35.16 53.19
CA LEU A 568 45.18 -35.89 54.21
C LEU A 568 45.88 -35.75 55.57
N ASN A 569 45.48 -34.75 56.35
CA ASN A 569 45.93 -34.60 57.73
C ASN A 569 45.28 -35.64 58.65
N PHE A 570 46.07 -36.26 59.53
CA PHE A 570 45.52 -37.12 60.59
C PHE A 570 44.68 -36.27 61.58
N PRO A 571 43.57 -36.81 62.14
CA PRO A 571 42.71 -36.08 63.07
C PRO A 571 43.47 -35.47 64.26
N ALA A 572 43.06 -34.28 64.70
CA ALA A 572 43.62 -33.63 65.89
C ALA A 572 42.93 -34.14 67.16
N GLY A 573 43.69 -34.79 68.05
CA GLY A 573 43.22 -35.25 69.36
C GLY A 573 43.22 -36.78 69.54
N ALA A 574 43.76 -37.22 70.68
CA ALA A 574 43.84 -38.59 71.18
C ALA A 574 44.55 -39.64 70.28
N THR A 575 45.08 -40.67 70.93
CA THR A 575 45.85 -41.75 70.30
C THR A 575 45.11 -43.09 70.46
N PRO A 576 45.15 -44.01 69.46
CA PRO A 576 45.89 -43.95 68.20
C PRO A 576 45.16 -43.22 67.06
N LYS A 577 45.92 -42.52 66.20
CA LYS A 577 45.40 -41.89 64.98
C LYS A 577 45.39 -42.91 63.84
N MET A 578 44.21 -43.31 63.38
CA MET A 578 44.01 -44.19 62.22
C MET A 578 43.42 -43.41 61.04
N LEU A 579 43.89 -43.67 59.83
CA LEU A 579 43.35 -43.12 58.59
C LEU A 579 43.00 -44.28 57.65
N ASN A 580 41.71 -44.51 57.42
CA ASN A 580 41.25 -45.50 56.45
C ASN A 580 41.14 -44.83 55.08
N ILE A 581 41.92 -45.31 54.10
CA ILE A 581 41.94 -44.79 52.73
C ILE A 581 41.32 -45.84 51.81
N THR A 582 40.20 -45.48 51.16
CA THR A 582 39.62 -46.28 50.09
C THR A 582 40.35 -45.97 48.79
N VAL A 583 41.00 -46.98 48.21
CA VAL A 583 41.86 -46.83 47.02
C VAL A 583 41.08 -47.19 45.76
N GLY A 584 40.61 -46.18 45.04
CA GLY A 584 39.93 -46.33 43.75
C GLY A 584 40.89 -46.56 42.58
N ASP A 585 40.36 -46.90 41.42
CA ASP A 585 41.17 -47.07 40.20
C ASP A 585 41.97 -45.80 39.85
N ARG A 586 43.24 -46.00 39.46
CA ARG A 586 44.21 -44.94 39.13
C ARG A 586 44.43 -43.87 40.23
N SER A 587 44.36 -44.27 41.51
CA SER A 587 44.59 -43.37 42.66
C SER A 587 46.05 -42.91 42.80
N TYR A 588 46.23 -41.60 43.04
CA TYR A 588 47.49 -40.99 43.51
C TYR A 588 47.20 -40.15 44.77
N PHE A 589 47.91 -40.40 45.87
CA PHE A 589 47.66 -39.74 47.15
C PHE A 589 48.97 -39.26 47.80
N ARG A 590 48.95 -38.04 48.35
CA ARG A 590 50.07 -37.49 49.14
C ARG A 590 49.65 -37.41 50.60
N ILE A 591 50.34 -38.14 51.49
CA ILE A 591 50.02 -38.16 52.91
C ILE A 591 51.01 -37.26 53.64
N ALA A 592 50.57 -36.08 54.08
CA ALA A 592 51.38 -35.26 54.96
C ALA A 592 51.09 -35.59 56.42
N SER A 593 52.17 -35.82 57.17
CA SER A 593 52.12 -35.89 58.61
C SER A 593 52.00 -34.48 59.19
N ASP A 594 51.31 -34.36 60.31
CA ASP A 594 51.06 -33.12 61.07
C ASP A 594 52.31 -32.52 61.75
N GLY A 595 53.52 -32.87 61.30
CA GLY A 595 54.80 -32.35 61.80
C GLY A 595 55.25 -32.86 63.18
N GLY A 596 54.39 -33.58 63.92
CA GLY A 596 54.75 -34.09 65.25
C GLY A 596 55.78 -35.22 65.22
N SER A 597 56.90 -35.06 65.93
CA SER A 597 57.97 -36.08 66.01
C SER A 597 57.64 -37.21 67.00
N CYS A 598 58.03 -38.43 66.63
CA CYS A 598 58.06 -39.59 67.53
C CYS A 598 59.50 -39.91 67.95
N SER A 599 60.22 -38.92 68.49
CA SER A 599 61.62 -39.06 68.90
C SER A 599 61.74 -39.55 70.34
N GLY A 600 61.64 -40.87 70.57
CA GLY A 600 61.89 -41.44 71.89
C GLY A 600 61.68 -42.95 72.01
N LEU A 601 62.77 -43.68 72.29
CA LEU A 601 62.86 -45.09 72.70
C LEU A 601 62.68 -46.16 71.59
N GLY A 602 63.46 -47.24 71.71
CA GLY A 602 63.70 -48.21 70.66
C GLY A 602 62.53 -49.14 70.36
N CYS A 603 62.25 -49.31 69.06
CA CYS A 603 61.13 -50.11 68.58
C CYS A 603 61.52 -51.58 68.41
N ALA A 604 61.11 -52.44 69.34
CA ALA A 604 61.22 -53.90 69.23
C ALA A 604 59.86 -54.57 69.48
N VAL A 605 59.30 -55.14 68.41
CA VAL A 605 58.26 -56.18 68.35
C VAL A 605 56.91 -55.92 69.09
N CYS A 606 55.86 -55.72 68.29
CA CYS A 606 54.45 -56.10 68.52
C CYS A 606 53.96 -56.23 69.98
N GLY A 607 53.71 -55.11 70.67
CA GLY A 607 53.28 -55.17 72.08
C GLY A 607 52.73 -53.89 72.71
N GLY A 608 51.93 -53.10 71.99
CA GLY A 608 51.13 -52.01 72.58
C GLY A 608 51.75 -50.61 72.55
N THR A 609 50.86 -49.63 72.39
CA THR A 609 51.09 -48.16 72.41
C THR A 609 51.50 -47.51 71.08
N VAL A 610 50.48 -47.28 70.25
CA VAL A 610 50.31 -46.11 69.35
C VAL A 610 51.26 -45.99 68.16
N LEU A 611 50.74 -46.36 66.99
CA LEU A 611 51.33 -46.09 65.68
C LEU A 611 50.35 -45.27 64.84
N ARG A 612 50.86 -44.36 64.01
CA ARG A 612 50.09 -43.76 62.91
C ARG A 612 49.88 -44.88 61.89
N SER A 613 48.64 -45.28 61.67
CA SER A 613 48.32 -46.38 60.75
C SER A 613 47.41 -45.90 59.63
N VAL A 614 47.79 -46.25 58.40
CA VAL A 614 47.00 -46.09 57.20
C VAL A 614 46.50 -47.47 56.81
N THR A 615 45.19 -47.68 56.86
CA THR A 615 44.60 -48.93 56.34
C THR A 615 44.13 -48.68 54.92
N LEU A 616 44.70 -49.43 53.97
CA LEU A 616 44.31 -49.39 52.56
C LEU A 616 43.19 -50.42 52.34
N THR A 617 42.19 -50.10 51.52
CA THR A 617 41.29 -51.14 50.99
C THR A 617 42.02 -52.00 49.96
N ASN A 618 41.51 -53.21 49.70
CA ASN A 618 41.96 -54.05 48.58
C ASN A 618 41.95 -53.25 47.27
N GLY A 619 42.96 -53.48 46.44
CA GLY A 619 42.96 -52.98 45.07
C GLY A 619 41.83 -53.58 44.24
N GLN A 620 41.32 -52.80 43.30
CA GLN A 620 40.19 -53.14 42.43
C GLN A 620 40.62 -54.02 41.24
N GLN A 621 41.89 -53.92 40.80
CA GLN A 621 42.43 -54.70 39.67
C GLN A 621 43.91 -55.04 39.83
N VAL A 622 44.32 -56.20 39.31
CA VAL A 622 45.73 -56.61 39.27
C VAL A 622 46.53 -55.60 38.43
N GLY A 623 47.64 -55.10 38.96
CA GLY A 623 48.46 -54.07 38.32
C GLY A 623 48.13 -52.63 38.73
N GLN A 624 47.09 -52.41 39.55
CA GLN A 624 46.78 -51.07 40.07
C GLN A 624 47.95 -50.51 40.88
N MET A 625 48.47 -49.35 40.47
CA MET A 625 49.52 -48.64 41.21
C MET A 625 48.94 -47.72 42.29
N LEU A 626 49.66 -47.58 43.39
CA LEU A 626 49.43 -46.61 44.47
C LEU A 626 50.78 -46.01 44.84
N ILE A 627 50.92 -44.69 44.73
CA ILE A 627 52.11 -43.97 45.17
C ILE A 627 51.76 -43.22 46.46
N ILE A 628 52.60 -43.34 47.49
CA ILE A 628 52.47 -42.63 48.75
C ILE A 628 53.80 -41.93 49.05
N GLU A 629 53.77 -40.60 49.12
CA GLU A 629 54.89 -39.81 49.60
C GLU A 629 54.70 -39.45 51.08
N CYS A 630 55.70 -39.79 51.90
CA CYS A 630 55.80 -39.42 53.31
C CYS A 630 56.54 -38.08 53.44
N THR A 631 55.91 -37.04 53.97
CA THR A 631 56.58 -35.73 54.13
C THR A 631 57.07 -35.44 55.55
N SER A 632 56.81 -36.32 56.53
CA SER A 632 57.50 -36.33 57.84
C SER A 632 57.14 -37.56 58.70
N ASN A 633 58.12 -38.13 59.40
CA ASN A 633 57.96 -39.14 60.48
C ASN A 633 57.32 -40.50 60.10
N GLU A 634 57.65 -41.53 60.87
CA GLU A 634 57.21 -42.92 60.65
C GLU A 634 55.67 -43.07 60.73
N PHE A 635 55.08 -43.61 59.66
CA PHE A 635 53.75 -44.22 59.68
C PHE A 635 53.81 -45.64 59.12
N ARG A 636 52.81 -46.45 59.47
CA ARG A 636 52.66 -47.83 58.99
C ARG A 636 51.48 -47.98 58.06
N ILE A 637 51.68 -48.78 57.02
CA ILE A 637 50.62 -49.19 56.10
C ILE A 637 50.15 -50.59 56.49
N ALA A 638 48.82 -50.77 56.57
CA ALA A 638 48.18 -52.05 56.75
C ALA A 638 47.27 -52.35 55.55
N ASP A 639 47.35 -53.59 55.04
CA ASP A 639 46.44 -54.07 54.02
C ASP A 639 45.11 -54.47 54.68
N GLY A 640 44.03 -53.78 54.33
CA GLY A 640 42.70 -53.98 54.91
C GLY A 640 42.05 -55.32 54.55
N GLY A 641 42.63 -56.10 53.63
CA GLY A 641 42.14 -57.42 53.26
C GLY A 641 42.69 -58.59 54.09
N ASN A 642 43.87 -58.43 54.70
CA ASN A 642 44.56 -59.54 55.37
C ASN A 642 45.42 -59.08 56.56
N ILE A 643 44.82 -59.15 57.76
CA ILE A 643 45.47 -58.85 59.04
C ILE A 643 46.64 -59.84 59.35
N ASN A 644 46.78 -60.91 58.57
CA ASN A 644 47.75 -62.00 58.77
C ASN A 644 49.05 -61.86 57.95
N THR A 645 49.15 -60.91 57.02
CA THR A 645 50.42 -60.58 56.35
C THR A 645 51.11 -59.44 57.08
N LEU A 646 52.04 -59.81 57.97
CA LEU A 646 52.79 -58.94 58.89
C LEU A 646 53.83 -58.01 58.21
N ALA A 647 53.53 -57.49 57.02
CA ALA A 647 54.33 -56.52 56.30
C ALA A 647 54.01 -55.09 56.80
N CYS A 648 54.44 -54.77 58.02
CA CYS A 648 54.46 -53.38 58.50
C CYS A 648 55.54 -52.59 57.74
N PHE A 649 55.15 -51.89 56.68
CA PHE A 649 56.04 -50.98 55.98
C PHE A 649 56.20 -49.70 56.81
N ASN A 650 57.43 -49.43 57.26
CA ASN A 650 57.80 -48.14 57.83
C ASN A 650 58.19 -47.19 56.70
N ALA A 651 57.53 -46.04 56.58
CA ALA A 651 57.90 -44.97 55.65
C ALA A 651 58.60 -43.82 56.38
N THR A 652 59.82 -43.46 55.99
CA THR A 652 60.56 -42.33 56.57
C THR A 652 60.30 -41.00 55.83
N THR A 653 60.74 -39.88 56.43
CA THR A 653 60.60 -38.55 55.82
C THR A 653 61.24 -38.52 54.43
N ASN A 654 60.46 -38.12 53.43
CA ASN A 654 60.75 -38.08 51.99
C ASN A 654 60.75 -39.44 51.26
N ASP A 655 60.31 -40.54 51.89
CA ASP A 655 60.03 -41.79 51.18
C ASP A 655 58.84 -41.61 50.22
N ILE A 656 59.04 -41.85 48.92
CA ILE A 656 57.96 -42.04 47.93
C ILE A 656 57.86 -43.53 47.67
N ILE A 657 56.89 -44.21 48.30
CA ILE A 657 56.69 -45.65 48.16
C ILE A 657 55.63 -45.91 47.09
N THR A 658 55.98 -46.69 46.08
CA THR A 658 55.07 -47.18 45.02
C THR A 658 54.71 -48.63 45.30
N PHE A 659 53.42 -48.88 45.45
CA PHE A 659 52.82 -50.20 45.57
C PHE A 659 52.11 -50.59 44.27
N ILE A 660 52.05 -51.89 43.98
CA ILE A 660 51.18 -52.49 42.96
C ILE A 660 50.30 -53.56 43.63
N TRP A 661 48.99 -53.52 43.38
CA TRP A 661 48.09 -54.59 43.76
C TRP A 661 48.30 -55.83 42.89
N ASN A 662 48.63 -56.98 43.49
CA ASN A 662 48.85 -58.23 42.75
C ASN A 662 47.59 -59.10 42.59
N GLY A 663 46.42 -58.63 43.06
CA GLY A 663 45.18 -59.40 43.14
C GLY A 663 44.86 -59.95 44.54
N THR A 664 45.84 -59.98 45.44
CA THR A 664 45.73 -60.56 46.80
C THR A 664 46.29 -59.68 47.91
N ALA A 665 47.28 -58.83 47.60
CA ALA A 665 47.89 -57.88 48.51
C ALA A 665 48.52 -56.70 47.75
N TRP A 666 48.73 -55.58 48.46
CA TRP A 666 49.58 -54.48 47.99
C TRP A 666 51.06 -54.85 48.10
N LEU A 667 51.75 -55.01 46.96
CA LEU A 667 53.19 -55.26 46.91
C LEU A 667 53.95 -53.93 46.76
N GLU A 668 54.93 -53.66 47.63
CA GLU A 668 55.90 -52.59 47.37
C GLU A 668 56.75 -52.97 46.15
N VAL A 669 56.78 -52.11 45.12
CA VAL A 669 57.52 -52.35 43.87
C VAL A 669 58.64 -51.34 43.63
N ALA A 670 58.55 -50.17 44.25
CA ALA A 670 59.64 -49.19 44.29
C ALA A 670 59.50 -48.30 45.54
N ARG A 671 60.62 -47.75 45.99
CA ARG A 671 60.68 -46.71 47.02
C ARG A 671 61.74 -45.70 46.62
N SER A 672 61.43 -44.41 46.65
CA SER A 672 62.49 -43.40 46.61
C SER A 672 63.21 -43.43 47.96
N VAL A 673 64.41 -43.98 47.91
CA VAL A 673 65.40 -43.78 48.97
C VAL A 673 65.87 -42.31 48.95
N ASN A 674 66.31 -41.82 50.11
CA ASN A 674 67.57 -41.07 50.13
C ASN A 674 68.71 -42.08 49.89
#